data_AF-A0A950XE61-F1
#
_entry.id   AF-A0A950XE61-F1
#
_cell.length_a   1.000
_cell.length_b   1.000
_cell.length_c   1.000
_cell.angle_alpha   90.00
_cell.angle_beta   90.00
_cell.angle_gamma   90.00
#
_symmetry.space_group_name_H-M   'P 1'
#
loop_
_entity.id
_entity.type
_entity.pdbx_description
1 polymer ?
#
loop_
_entity_poly.entity_id
_entity_poly.type
_entity_poly.pdbx_seq_one_letter_code
_entity_poly.pdbx_strand_id
1 'polypeptide(L)'
;MKRVAFLSSAGAALISVPAFAAPSVGAKVRAIAASMPGRIGVYARTMASGPPIVEYHASHRFPTASTIKVLIMTTAFLAEESHPGALSEHITFYSSDLIGGSDFMAQADNGQRFTVRELIVPMIQLSDNTAANLLIGHFGVSHINAVGRRAGMERTHLARKFLDYSAIVHHNDNVSTPADMGRLLYLIERGAREGVRTIVSAQHCRQMVKIMLGQTDRDGIPAALPRGTPVANKTGEIEGMLNDVAIVEPYGDSPFVLAIMTADAYDYSAAYAAIHKVTRATYAIAGRSYEEMKALVLAGALIVAALDSDNPMPALSPYAPIATMVGQVDAGRLQANVNRLVAFGTRNDFSERSSTPSHGVFGARDWIARQFEAIAATTGGRMTVSLDTYTQPKTPRTPRAVLESSVIATLRGSDSGRVYIMSSHYDDCDGRCTDGAGTAPGADDNGSSVAAVIEAARVMASTQFRGTIVFACFDGEELGLWGSNHYARELVARHAPVLAVLNNDIIGNSVGGDGRSEPNVIRVFSQAIPSGAEDARVNLVGSENDSPSRELSRFVAEIVPVYLSDFAVRQIYRSDRFMRGGDQESFQDAGYAAAIRFVEAHENFTHQHQDVRVENGVQYGDLPQFIDAQYLRRATQANVAALATLALGPAPPAGVQMPLRRLGYDTTLRWKPSAGAVAYEILWRATDAAQWAHARNVGNVTEATVSVSKDDDIIAVRSVDENGLRSPAVYPIAARE
;
A
#
# COMPACT_ATOMS: atom_id res chain seq x y z
N MET A 1 -13.54 21.22 69.04
CA MET A 1 -13.11 22.45 68.31
C MET A 1 -12.16 22.05 67.17
N LYS A 2 -11.98 22.94 66.17
CA LYS A 2 -10.86 23.13 65.20
C LYS A 2 -9.76 22.03 65.13
N ARG A 3 -9.38 21.38 64.00
CA ARG A 3 -9.42 21.65 62.53
C ARG A 3 -8.38 22.69 62.01
N VAL A 4 -7.66 22.37 60.91
CA VAL A 4 -6.65 23.19 60.16
C VAL A 4 -5.30 23.34 60.93
N ALA A 5 -4.06 23.45 60.40
CA ALA A 5 -3.41 23.80 59.10
C ALA A 5 -2.03 23.06 58.95
N PHE A 6 -1.05 23.41 58.09
CA PHE A 6 -0.93 23.45 56.60
C PHE A 6 0.56 23.66 56.18
N LEU A 7 1.01 23.13 55.01
CA LEU A 7 2.26 23.47 54.25
C LEU A 7 3.62 23.14 54.92
N SER A 8 4.74 22.89 54.23
CA SER A 8 5.25 23.27 52.90
C SER A 8 5.97 22.09 52.20
N SER A 9 6.05 21.88 50.87
CA SER A 9 6.04 22.73 49.66
C SER A 9 7.43 23.25 49.19
N ALA A 10 8.13 22.44 48.40
CA ALA A 10 9.16 22.87 47.45
C ALA A 10 8.78 22.31 46.07
N GLY A 11 8.63 23.17 45.06
CA GLY A 11 8.05 22.78 43.77
C GLY A 11 9.09 22.59 42.67
N ALA A 12 8.95 21.53 41.87
CA ALA A 12 9.59 21.43 40.56
C ALA A 12 8.66 22.05 39.51
N ALA A 13 9.11 23.12 38.85
CA ALA A 13 8.34 23.76 37.80
C ALA A 13 8.43 22.95 36.49
N LEU A 14 7.37 22.20 36.17
CA LEU A 14 7.21 21.58 34.85
C LEU A 14 6.99 22.68 33.81
N ILE A 15 7.94 22.85 32.89
CA ILE A 15 7.84 23.75 31.76
C ILE A 15 6.78 23.17 30.80
N SER A 16 5.62 23.82 30.71
CA SER A 16 4.55 23.43 29.79
C SER A 16 4.92 23.81 28.35
N VAL A 17 5.57 22.91 27.63
CA VAL A 17 5.68 22.99 26.17
C VAL A 17 4.27 22.90 25.58
N PRO A 18 3.82 23.88 24.77
CA PRO A 18 2.49 23.82 24.17
C PRO A 18 2.46 22.71 23.11
N ALA A 19 1.60 21.72 23.32
CA ALA A 19 1.38 20.68 22.32
C ALA A 19 0.77 21.30 21.06
N PHE A 20 1.46 21.16 19.92
CA PHE A 20 0.90 21.45 18.61
C PHE A 20 -0.22 20.42 18.33
N ALA A 21 -1.45 20.79 18.69
CA ALA A 21 -2.60 19.92 18.55
C ALA A 21 -2.92 19.72 17.05
N ALA A 22 -2.63 18.53 16.54
CA ALA A 22 -3.24 18.06 15.31
C ALA A 22 -4.78 18.16 15.45
N PRO A 23 -5.54 18.52 14.40
CA PRO A 23 -6.98 18.63 14.49
C PRO A 23 -7.58 17.33 15.03
N SER A 24 -8.35 17.44 16.13
CA SER A 24 -9.00 16.28 16.74
C SER A 24 -9.80 15.52 15.69
N VAL A 25 -9.87 14.17 15.76
CA VAL A 25 -10.40 13.40 14.62
C VAL A 25 -11.87 13.71 14.31
N GLY A 26 -12.65 14.15 15.31
CA GLY A 26 -13.98 14.73 15.08
C GLY A 26 -13.97 16.00 14.20
N ALA A 27 -12.91 16.81 14.22
CA ALA A 27 -12.70 17.91 13.26
C ALA A 27 -12.39 17.39 11.84
N LYS A 28 -11.66 16.27 11.69
CA LYS A 28 -11.47 15.61 10.38
C LYS A 28 -12.80 15.11 9.81
N VAL A 29 -13.64 14.48 10.64
CA VAL A 29 -14.99 14.05 10.23
C VAL A 29 -15.88 15.24 9.88
N ARG A 30 -15.86 16.32 10.68
CA ARG A 30 -16.55 17.58 10.37
C ARG A 30 -16.09 18.22 9.06
N ALA A 31 -14.79 18.22 8.77
CA ALA A 31 -14.24 18.79 7.53
C ALA A 31 -14.69 17.98 6.29
N ILE A 32 -14.69 16.65 6.38
CA ILE A 32 -15.25 15.78 5.34
C ILE A 32 -16.74 16.11 5.12
N ALA A 33 -17.52 16.17 6.20
CA ALA A 33 -18.95 16.42 6.12
C ALA A 33 -19.30 17.87 5.67
N ALA A 34 -18.43 18.84 5.93
CA ALA A 34 -18.55 20.21 5.38
C ALA A 34 -18.18 20.32 3.90
N SER A 35 -17.53 19.30 3.31
CA SER A 35 -17.11 19.29 1.90
C SER A 35 -18.11 18.63 0.94
N MET A 36 -19.18 18.04 1.45
CA MET A 36 -20.19 17.35 0.64
C MET A 36 -21.17 18.35 -0.01
N PRO A 37 -21.47 18.25 -1.32
CA PRO A 37 -22.60 18.96 -1.93
C PRO A 37 -23.93 18.55 -1.28
N GLY A 38 -24.79 19.54 -0.98
CA GLY A 38 -26.03 19.33 -0.23
C GLY A 38 -25.85 19.48 1.28
N ARG A 39 -26.64 18.76 2.08
CA ARG A 39 -26.55 18.72 3.55
C ARG A 39 -26.28 17.31 4.04
N ILE A 40 -25.39 17.19 5.02
CA ILE A 40 -25.10 15.97 5.76
C ILE A 40 -25.08 16.26 7.26
N GLY A 41 -25.56 15.29 8.04
CA GLY A 41 -25.45 15.25 9.50
C GLY A 41 -24.91 13.90 9.96
N VAL A 42 -24.03 13.93 10.95
CA VAL A 42 -23.30 12.77 11.47
C VAL A 42 -23.38 12.76 12.99
N TYR A 43 -23.71 11.60 13.55
CA TYR A 43 -23.57 11.28 14.95
C TYR A 43 -22.86 9.94 15.09
N ALA A 44 -21.83 9.86 15.94
CA ALA A 44 -21.17 8.60 16.26
C ALA A 44 -20.80 8.48 17.74
N ARG A 45 -20.94 7.28 18.31
CA ARG A 45 -20.75 7.03 19.75
C ARG A 45 -20.33 5.58 20.00
N THR A 46 -19.26 5.36 20.76
CA THR A 46 -18.85 4.03 21.26
C THR A 46 -19.74 3.59 22.44
N MET A 47 -19.70 2.31 22.81
CA MET A 47 -20.46 1.84 23.97
C MET A 47 -19.97 2.36 25.33
N ALA A 48 -18.82 3.04 25.38
CA ALA A 48 -18.26 3.62 26.60
C ALA A 48 -19.15 4.71 27.24
N SER A 49 -18.90 4.97 28.53
CA SER A 49 -19.50 6.11 29.23
C SER A 49 -18.79 7.41 28.85
N GLY A 50 -19.54 8.38 28.32
CA GLY A 50 -19.01 9.62 27.78
C GLY A 50 -19.97 10.35 26.83
N PRO A 51 -19.54 11.46 26.22
CA PRO A 51 -20.22 12.11 25.09
C PRO A 51 -20.05 11.29 23.79
N PRO A 52 -20.76 11.64 22.70
CA PRO A 52 -20.49 11.09 21.37
C PRO A 52 -19.07 11.45 20.89
N ILE A 53 -18.46 10.59 20.07
CA ILE A 53 -17.13 10.80 19.49
C ILE A 53 -17.18 11.70 18.24
N VAL A 54 -18.34 11.78 17.58
CA VAL A 54 -18.61 12.70 16.47
C VAL A 54 -19.99 13.29 16.63
N GLU A 55 -20.08 14.62 16.54
CA GLU A 55 -21.31 15.35 16.27
C GLU A 55 -21.04 16.40 15.17
N TYR A 56 -21.89 16.38 14.14
CA TYR A 56 -21.95 17.38 13.07
C TYR A 56 -23.39 17.48 12.58
N HIS A 57 -24.03 18.65 12.71
CA HIS A 57 -25.47 18.81 12.46
C HIS A 57 -26.36 17.76 13.15
N ALA A 58 -25.89 17.15 14.24
CA ALA A 58 -26.47 15.92 14.80
C ALA A 58 -27.91 16.10 15.31
N SER A 59 -28.32 17.34 15.63
CA SER A 59 -29.67 17.73 16.07
C SER A 59 -30.53 18.38 14.97
N HIS A 60 -30.01 18.52 13.75
CA HIS A 60 -30.76 19.05 12.59
C HIS A 60 -31.73 17.98 12.07
N ARG A 61 -32.91 18.42 11.61
CA ARG A 61 -33.91 17.52 11.03
C ARG A 61 -33.54 17.15 9.59
N PHE A 62 -33.51 15.86 9.33
CA PHE A 62 -33.38 15.27 7.99
C PHE A 62 -34.60 14.35 7.76
N PRO A 63 -35.14 14.26 6.52
CA PRO A 63 -36.10 13.22 6.18
C PRO A 63 -35.47 11.84 6.37
N THR A 64 -36.23 10.90 6.90
CA THR A 64 -35.68 9.59 7.28
C THR A 64 -35.49 8.64 6.11
N ALA A 65 -36.29 8.81 5.06
CA ALA A 65 -36.65 7.72 4.15
C ALA A 65 -36.92 6.44 4.98
N SER A 66 -36.35 5.29 4.59
CA SER A 66 -36.56 4.01 5.27
C SER A 66 -35.82 3.82 6.61
N THR A 67 -34.96 4.74 7.06
CA THR A 67 -34.23 4.56 8.36
C THR A 67 -35.17 4.51 9.57
N ILE A 68 -36.33 5.16 9.52
CA ILE A 68 -37.33 5.15 10.60
C ILE A 68 -37.95 3.76 10.84
N LYS A 69 -37.76 2.80 9.91
CA LYS A 69 -38.23 1.41 10.07
C LYS A 69 -37.60 0.71 11.28
N VAL A 70 -36.43 1.16 11.75
CA VAL A 70 -35.84 0.70 13.03
C VAL A 70 -36.74 1.03 14.23
N LEU A 71 -37.39 2.20 14.25
CA LEU A 71 -38.36 2.58 15.31
C LEU A 71 -39.68 1.78 15.21
N ILE A 72 -40.11 1.44 14.00
CA ILE A 72 -41.28 0.56 13.78
C ILE A 72 -40.98 -0.84 14.33
N MET A 73 -39.80 -1.41 14.03
CA MET A 73 -39.33 -2.66 14.63
C MET A 73 -39.23 -2.57 16.16
N THR A 74 -38.70 -1.48 16.71
CA THR A 74 -38.62 -1.24 18.16
C THR A 74 -40.02 -1.25 18.80
N THR A 75 -41.00 -0.67 18.11
CA THR A 75 -42.40 -0.61 18.57
C THR A 75 -42.98 -2.03 18.68
N ALA A 76 -42.75 -2.88 17.68
CA ALA A 76 -43.23 -4.27 17.70
C ALA A 76 -42.60 -5.12 18.81
N PHE A 77 -41.28 -4.99 19.03
CA PHE A 77 -40.59 -5.69 20.12
C PHE A 77 -40.95 -5.16 21.52
N LEU A 78 -41.37 -3.90 21.63
CA LEU A 78 -41.91 -3.35 22.87
C LEU A 78 -43.37 -3.77 23.10
N ALA A 79 -44.16 -3.92 22.03
CA ALA A 79 -45.52 -4.43 22.08
C ALA A 79 -45.56 -5.84 22.70
N GLU A 80 -44.66 -6.74 22.27
CA GLU A 80 -44.49 -8.10 22.83
C GLU A 80 -44.27 -8.12 24.35
N GLU A 81 -43.55 -7.13 24.90
CA GLU A 81 -43.30 -7.04 26.35
C GLU A 81 -44.48 -6.50 27.14
N SER A 82 -45.39 -5.76 26.50
CA SER A 82 -46.68 -5.34 27.09
C SER A 82 -47.81 -6.35 26.87
N HIS A 83 -47.76 -7.08 25.76
CA HIS A 83 -48.79 -7.99 25.28
C HIS A 83 -48.10 -9.21 24.63
N PRO A 84 -47.75 -10.25 25.42
CA PRO A 84 -47.07 -11.44 24.90
C PRO A 84 -47.89 -12.12 23.79
N GLY A 85 -47.24 -12.37 22.66
CA GLY A 85 -47.88 -12.84 21.43
C GLY A 85 -48.10 -11.77 20.36
N ALA A 86 -47.85 -10.47 20.62
CA ALA A 86 -48.00 -9.39 19.63
C ALA A 86 -47.17 -9.63 18.35
N LEU A 87 -45.98 -10.22 18.45
CA LEU A 87 -45.16 -10.58 17.28
C LEU A 87 -45.74 -11.74 16.46
N SER A 88 -46.72 -12.47 17.01
CA SER A 88 -47.48 -13.55 16.37
C SER A 88 -48.89 -13.12 15.96
N GLU A 89 -49.31 -11.89 16.24
CA GLU A 89 -50.56 -11.34 15.70
C GLU A 89 -50.48 -11.26 14.18
N HIS A 90 -51.59 -11.61 13.52
CA HIS A 90 -51.65 -11.75 12.06
C HIS A 90 -52.31 -10.53 11.42
N ILE A 91 -51.56 -9.85 10.55
CA ILE A 91 -52.08 -8.79 9.68
C ILE A 91 -52.45 -9.42 8.33
N THR A 92 -53.64 -9.11 7.82
CA THR A 92 -54.06 -9.53 6.47
C THR A 92 -53.55 -8.50 5.47
N PHE A 93 -52.86 -8.96 4.43
CA PHE A 93 -52.49 -8.15 3.27
C PHE A 93 -53.59 -8.22 2.20
N TYR A 94 -53.94 -7.07 1.63
CA TYR A 94 -54.76 -6.99 0.42
C TYR A 94 -53.94 -6.36 -0.71
N SER A 95 -54.25 -6.67 -1.96
CA SER A 95 -53.55 -6.08 -3.12
C SER A 95 -53.67 -4.54 -3.18
N SER A 96 -54.64 -3.95 -2.47
CA SER A 96 -54.78 -2.50 -2.28
C SER A 96 -53.77 -1.86 -1.33
N ASP A 97 -53.07 -2.66 -0.50
CA ASP A 97 -51.99 -2.18 0.39
C ASP A 97 -50.64 -2.09 -0.33
N LEU A 98 -50.50 -2.76 -1.49
CA LEU A 98 -49.23 -2.88 -2.22
C LEU A 98 -48.80 -1.54 -2.82
N ILE A 99 -47.58 -1.11 -2.48
CA ILE A 99 -46.94 0.10 -2.98
C ILE A 99 -45.50 -0.19 -3.46
N GLY A 100 -44.92 0.70 -4.27
CA GLY A 100 -43.59 0.51 -4.84
C GLY A 100 -42.45 0.34 -3.81
N GLY A 101 -41.41 -0.40 -4.20
CA GLY A 101 -40.31 -0.79 -3.30
C GLY A 101 -40.76 -1.83 -2.27
N SER A 102 -41.32 -2.94 -2.76
CA SER A 102 -41.97 -3.99 -1.95
C SER A 102 -41.89 -5.36 -2.62
N ASP A 103 -40.70 -5.74 -3.07
CA ASP A 103 -40.52 -6.94 -3.91
C ASP A 103 -40.83 -8.25 -3.17
N PHE A 104 -40.86 -8.22 -1.82
CA PHE A 104 -41.36 -9.32 -1.00
C PHE A 104 -42.90 -9.34 -0.97
N MET A 105 -43.55 -8.23 -0.60
CA MET A 105 -45.01 -8.17 -0.55
C MET A 105 -45.69 -8.26 -1.92
N ALA A 106 -44.98 -7.97 -3.02
CA ALA A 106 -45.45 -8.17 -4.38
C ALA A 106 -45.64 -9.66 -4.76
N GLN A 107 -45.09 -10.59 -3.97
CA GLN A 107 -45.25 -12.04 -4.13
C GLN A 107 -46.38 -12.63 -3.28
N ALA A 108 -47.11 -11.79 -2.53
CA ALA A 108 -48.15 -12.24 -1.60
C ALA A 108 -49.53 -12.37 -2.28
N ASP A 109 -50.29 -13.40 -1.89
CA ASP A 109 -51.67 -13.60 -2.33
C ASP A 109 -52.61 -12.58 -1.68
N ASN A 110 -53.65 -12.15 -2.41
CA ASN A 110 -54.67 -11.24 -1.89
C ASN A 110 -55.48 -11.91 -0.76
N GLY A 111 -55.41 -11.37 0.46
CA GLY A 111 -55.97 -11.98 1.66
C GLY A 111 -55.00 -12.89 2.42
N GLN A 112 -53.75 -13.01 2.00
CA GLN A 112 -52.70 -13.71 2.75
C GLN A 112 -52.48 -13.01 4.10
N ARG A 113 -52.24 -13.83 5.13
CA ARG A 113 -52.01 -13.36 6.51
C ARG A 113 -50.55 -13.56 6.87
N PHE A 114 -49.91 -12.51 7.36
CA PHE A 114 -48.54 -12.51 7.84
C PHE A 114 -48.53 -12.18 9.33
N THR A 115 -47.69 -12.85 10.12
CA THR A 115 -47.42 -12.40 11.47
C THR A 115 -46.65 -11.07 11.45
N VAL A 116 -46.82 -10.26 12.51
CA VAL A 116 -45.99 -9.07 12.75
C VAL A 116 -44.50 -9.38 12.62
N ARG A 117 -44.02 -10.53 13.11
CA ARG A 117 -42.63 -10.98 12.97
C ARG A 117 -42.20 -11.18 11.52
N GLU A 118 -43.03 -11.80 10.69
CA GLU A 118 -42.74 -12.04 9.26
C GLU A 118 -42.66 -10.75 8.45
N LEU A 119 -43.40 -9.70 8.84
CA LEU A 119 -43.33 -8.38 8.19
C LEU A 119 -42.10 -7.56 8.61
N ILE A 120 -41.59 -7.73 9.84
CA ILE A 120 -40.40 -7.00 10.32
C ILE A 120 -39.15 -7.33 9.51
N VAL A 121 -38.96 -8.60 9.14
CA VAL A 121 -37.76 -9.07 8.44
C VAL A 121 -37.57 -8.37 7.08
N PRO A 122 -38.50 -8.44 6.11
CA PRO A 122 -38.37 -7.74 4.82
C PRO A 122 -38.43 -6.20 4.97
N MET A 123 -39.20 -5.68 5.93
CA MET A 123 -39.24 -4.24 6.24
C MET A 123 -37.84 -3.70 6.59
N ILE A 124 -37.02 -4.48 7.30
CA ILE A 124 -35.65 -4.10 7.65
C ILE A 124 -34.68 -4.50 6.54
N GLN A 125 -34.64 -5.78 6.16
CA GLN A 125 -33.56 -6.38 5.36
C GLN A 125 -33.63 -6.09 3.87
N LEU A 126 -34.85 -5.97 3.32
CA LEU A 126 -35.14 -5.62 1.92
C LEU A 126 -35.75 -4.22 1.80
N SER A 127 -35.84 -3.50 2.93
CA SER A 127 -36.42 -2.16 3.02
C SER A 127 -37.88 -2.05 2.53
N ASP A 128 -38.67 -3.13 2.58
CA ASP A 128 -40.03 -3.20 2.01
C ASP A 128 -40.98 -2.11 2.56
N ASN A 129 -41.68 -1.38 1.67
CA ASN A 129 -42.57 -0.26 2.02
C ASN A 129 -44.00 -0.67 2.41
N THR A 130 -44.53 -1.71 1.79
CA THR A 130 -45.85 -2.31 2.06
C THR A 130 -45.86 -2.96 3.43
N ALA A 131 -44.84 -3.77 3.75
CA ALA A 131 -44.68 -4.34 5.10
C ALA A 131 -44.57 -3.24 6.17
N ALA A 132 -43.85 -2.15 5.89
CA ALA A 132 -43.81 -0.99 6.76
C ALA A 132 -45.19 -0.32 6.93
N ASN A 133 -45.96 -0.16 5.86
CA ASN A 133 -47.29 0.46 5.90
C ASN A 133 -48.35 -0.39 6.61
N LEU A 134 -48.25 -1.72 6.52
CA LEU A 134 -49.07 -2.66 7.29
C LEU A 134 -48.76 -2.53 8.79
N LEU A 135 -47.48 -2.53 9.17
CA LEU A 135 -47.05 -2.36 10.57
C LEU A 135 -47.40 -0.97 11.13
N ILE A 136 -47.32 0.10 10.33
CA ILE A 136 -47.79 1.44 10.70
C ILE A 136 -49.31 1.46 10.91
N GLY A 137 -50.07 0.74 10.08
CA GLY A 137 -51.53 0.62 10.22
C GLY A 137 -51.93 -0.12 11.49
N HIS A 138 -51.21 -1.20 11.83
CA HIS A 138 -51.47 -2.04 12.99
C HIS A 138 -51.10 -1.36 14.33
N PHE A 139 -49.89 -0.80 14.45
CA PHE A 139 -49.47 -0.13 15.70
C PHE A 139 -50.00 1.29 15.85
N GLY A 140 -50.28 1.97 14.75
CA GLY A 140 -50.74 3.37 14.74
C GLY A 140 -49.61 4.39 14.94
N VAL A 141 -49.63 5.44 14.11
CA VAL A 141 -48.63 6.51 14.09
C VAL A 141 -48.40 7.14 15.47
N SER A 142 -49.46 7.39 16.24
CA SER A 142 -49.39 7.98 17.58
C SER A 142 -48.61 7.12 18.58
N HIS A 143 -48.72 5.79 18.49
CA HIS A 143 -48.03 4.86 19.38
C HIS A 143 -46.55 4.74 19.00
N ILE A 144 -46.23 4.61 17.71
CA ILE A 144 -44.84 4.57 17.21
C ILE A 144 -44.08 5.84 17.64
N ASN A 145 -44.70 7.02 17.51
CA ASN A 145 -44.13 8.28 18.00
C ASN A 145 -43.97 8.33 19.54
N ALA A 146 -44.86 7.66 20.30
CA ALA A 146 -44.73 7.55 21.76
C ALA A 146 -43.56 6.63 22.16
N VAL A 147 -43.32 5.54 21.43
CA VAL A 147 -42.13 4.69 21.59
C VAL A 147 -40.84 5.47 21.25
N GLY A 148 -40.86 6.30 20.21
CA GLY A 148 -39.75 7.21 19.88
C GLY A 148 -39.41 8.13 21.05
N ARG A 149 -40.40 8.85 21.60
CA ARG A 149 -40.21 9.67 22.80
C ARG A 149 -39.72 8.86 24.00
N ARG A 150 -40.18 7.61 24.19
CA ARG A 150 -39.70 6.70 25.26
C ARG A 150 -38.24 6.27 25.09
N ALA A 151 -37.75 6.16 23.85
CA ALA A 151 -36.32 5.98 23.56
C ALA A 151 -35.50 7.28 23.70
N GLY A 152 -36.15 8.42 23.94
CA GLY A 152 -35.53 9.75 23.97
C GLY A 152 -35.19 10.28 22.57
N MET A 153 -35.91 9.81 21.55
CA MET A 153 -35.87 10.35 20.19
C MET A 153 -36.77 11.59 20.14
N GLU A 154 -36.28 12.70 20.68
CA GLU A 154 -37.08 13.90 20.98
C GLU A 154 -37.45 14.71 19.73
N ARG A 155 -36.69 14.54 18.64
CA ARG A 155 -36.89 15.29 17.39
C ARG A 155 -37.34 14.38 16.23
N THR A 156 -37.40 13.07 16.41
CA THR A 156 -38.02 12.14 15.45
C THR A 156 -39.53 12.31 15.40
N HIS A 157 -40.09 12.27 14.19
CA HIS A 157 -41.53 12.21 13.96
C HIS A 157 -41.86 11.33 12.75
N LEU A 158 -42.65 10.28 12.98
CA LEU A 158 -43.40 9.60 11.93
C LEU A 158 -44.68 10.41 11.69
N ALA A 159 -44.81 11.02 10.52
CA ALA A 159 -45.92 11.87 10.13
C ALA A 159 -46.92 11.18 9.18
N ARG A 160 -46.44 10.25 8.35
CA ARG A 160 -47.18 9.65 7.23
C ARG A 160 -46.78 8.20 6.93
N LYS A 161 -47.61 7.51 6.13
CA LYS A 161 -47.25 6.23 5.50
C LYS A 161 -46.19 6.44 4.39
N PHE A 162 -45.46 5.37 4.06
CA PHE A 162 -44.54 5.33 2.92
C PHE A 162 -45.30 5.51 1.60
N LEU A 163 -44.66 6.19 0.65
CA LEU A 163 -45.19 6.60 -0.67
C LEU A 163 -46.53 7.39 -0.68
N ASP A 164 -46.98 7.89 0.46
CA ASP A 164 -47.95 9.00 0.50
C ASP A 164 -47.25 10.30 0.06
N TYR A 165 -47.24 10.54 -1.25
CA TYR A 165 -46.69 11.76 -1.85
C TYR A 165 -47.54 13.00 -1.54
N SER A 166 -48.83 12.84 -1.24
CA SER A 166 -49.72 13.97 -0.94
C SER A 166 -49.31 14.68 0.36
N ALA A 167 -48.93 13.92 1.39
CA ALA A 167 -48.39 14.45 2.64
C ALA A 167 -47.01 15.13 2.46
N ILE A 168 -46.18 14.69 1.50
CA ILE A 168 -44.87 15.31 1.21
C ILE A 168 -45.05 16.73 0.66
N VAL A 169 -45.99 16.93 -0.27
CA VAL A 169 -46.30 18.25 -0.86
C VAL A 169 -46.78 19.26 0.21
N HIS A 170 -47.36 18.77 1.30
CA HIS A 170 -47.76 19.59 2.46
C HIS A 170 -46.67 19.71 3.54
N HIS A 171 -45.42 19.40 3.23
CA HIS A 171 -44.26 19.41 4.14
C HIS A 171 -44.39 18.49 5.38
N ASN A 172 -45.34 17.56 5.38
CA ASN A 172 -45.64 16.67 6.50
C ASN A 172 -44.89 15.33 6.37
N ASP A 173 -43.57 15.40 6.31
CA ASP A 173 -42.70 14.25 6.03
C ASP A 173 -42.18 13.54 7.29
N ASN A 174 -41.77 12.28 7.13
CA ASN A 174 -41.14 11.47 8.16
C ASN A 174 -39.71 11.96 8.40
N VAL A 175 -39.45 12.53 9.58
CA VAL A 175 -38.20 13.24 9.90
C VAL A 175 -37.54 12.72 11.17
N SER A 176 -36.22 12.78 11.24
CA SER A 176 -35.42 12.42 12.41
C SER A 176 -34.15 13.26 12.47
N THR A 177 -33.28 12.97 13.42
CA THR A 177 -31.94 13.56 13.52
C THR A 177 -30.88 12.46 13.68
N PRO A 178 -29.63 12.66 13.24
CA PRO A 178 -28.55 11.69 13.47
C PRO A 178 -28.41 11.30 14.95
N ALA A 179 -28.58 12.25 15.87
CA ALA A 179 -28.54 11.99 17.31
C ALA A 179 -29.70 11.10 17.79
N ASP A 180 -30.93 11.33 17.33
CA ASP A 180 -32.07 10.46 17.71
C ASP A 180 -31.89 9.03 17.20
N MET A 181 -31.46 8.89 15.93
CA MET A 181 -31.22 7.56 15.32
C MET A 181 -30.07 6.83 16.01
N GLY A 182 -28.94 7.51 16.23
CA GLY A 182 -27.80 6.96 16.96
C GLY A 182 -28.14 6.62 18.42
N ARG A 183 -29.01 7.40 19.08
CA ARG A 183 -29.50 7.10 20.43
C ARG A 183 -30.35 5.83 20.47
N LEU A 184 -31.23 5.62 19.50
CA LEU A 184 -32.02 4.38 19.41
C LEU A 184 -31.10 3.17 19.22
N LEU A 185 -30.15 3.24 18.29
CA LEU A 185 -29.16 2.18 18.07
C LEU A 185 -28.29 1.91 19.30
N TYR A 186 -27.90 2.96 20.04
CA TYR A 186 -27.12 2.83 21.27
C TYR A 186 -27.92 2.09 22.35
N LEU A 187 -29.23 2.36 22.50
CA LEU A 187 -30.08 1.60 23.41
C LEU A 187 -30.23 0.14 22.99
N ILE A 188 -30.29 -0.15 21.69
CA ILE A 188 -30.37 -1.52 21.15
C ILE A 188 -29.08 -2.30 21.42
N GLU A 189 -27.92 -1.81 20.99
CA GLU A 189 -26.64 -2.50 21.24
C GLU A 189 -26.36 -2.62 22.75
N ARG A 190 -26.65 -1.57 23.53
CA ARG A 190 -26.46 -1.61 24.99
C ARG A 190 -27.28 -2.72 25.65
N GLY A 191 -28.55 -2.88 25.26
CA GLY A 191 -29.38 -3.96 25.78
C GLY A 191 -28.93 -5.34 25.30
N ALA A 192 -28.49 -5.43 24.04
CA ALA A 192 -28.00 -6.67 23.44
C ALA A 192 -26.71 -7.18 24.13
N ARG A 193 -25.76 -6.27 24.38
CA ARG A 193 -24.41 -6.49 24.92
C ARG A 193 -24.35 -6.58 26.44
N GLU A 194 -24.83 -5.58 27.18
CA GLU A 194 -24.74 -5.55 28.65
C GLU A 194 -25.74 -6.50 29.33
N GLY A 195 -26.66 -7.10 28.57
CA GLY A 195 -27.72 -7.97 29.11
C GLY A 195 -28.84 -7.22 29.85
N VAL A 196 -28.80 -5.89 29.88
CA VAL A 196 -29.76 -5.03 30.58
C VAL A 196 -31.01 -4.74 29.73
N ARG A 197 -32.13 -4.39 30.39
CA ARG A 197 -33.31 -3.83 29.71
C ARG A 197 -33.07 -2.35 29.42
N THR A 198 -33.24 -1.93 28.17
CA THR A 198 -33.11 -0.53 27.74
C THR A 198 -34.48 0.02 27.32
N ILE A 199 -34.75 0.15 26.02
CA ILE A 199 -36.11 0.37 25.49
C ILE A 199 -36.92 -0.93 25.56
N VAL A 200 -36.28 -2.05 25.19
CA VAL A 200 -36.77 -3.42 25.30
C VAL A 200 -35.76 -4.30 26.06
N SER A 201 -36.11 -5.56 26.31
CA SER A 201 -35.25 -6.57 26.94
C SER A 201 -34.01 -6.92 26.10
N ALA A 202 -32.99 -7.46 26.77
CA ALA A 202 -31.76 -7.90 26.11
C ALA A 202 -31.98 -8.97 25.03
N GLN A 203 -32.97 -9.86 25.20
CA GLN A 203 -33.34 -10.86 24.20
C GLN A 203 -33.92 -10.21 22.94
N HIS A 204 -34.83 -9.25 23.09
CA HIS A 204 -35.38 -8.52 21.95
C HIS A 204 -34.35 -7.60 21.28
N CYS A 205 -33.48 -6.94 22.06
CA CYS A 205 -32.34 -6.20 21.50
C CYS A 205 -31.45 -7.11 20.63
N ARG A 206 -31.10 -8.32 21.10
CA ARG A 206 -30.34 -9.30 20.30
C ARG A 206 -31.06 -9.75 19.03
N GLN A 207 -32.39 -9.92 19.08
CA GLN A 207 -33.18 -10.22 17.88
C GLN A 207 -33.19 -9.05 16.89
N MET A 208 -33.32 -7.81 17.35
CA MET A 208 -33.26 -6.61 16.50
C MET A 208 -31.91 -6.46 15.80
N VAL A 209 -30.80 -6.63 16.53
CA VAL A 209 -29.44 -6.64 15.96
C VAL A 209 -29.29 -7.76 14.93
N LYS A 210 -29.78 -8.98 15.22
CA LYS A 210 -29.73 -10.10 14.27
C LYS A 210 -30.51 -9.83 12.99
N ILE A 211 -31.67 -9.16 13.07
CA ILE A 211 -32.45 -8.79 11.88
C ILE A 211 -31.69 -7.74 11.06
N MET A 212 -31.12 -6.71 11.69
CA MET A 212 -30.34 -5.67 11.02
C MET A 212 -29.00 -6.16 10.44
N LEU A 213 -28.39 -7.21 11.00
CA LEU A 213 -27.19 -7.87 10.43
C LEU A 213 -27.46 -8.50 9.06
N GLY A 214 -28.71 -8.83 8.74
CA GLY A 214 -29.12 -9.39 7.44
C GLY A 214 -29.58 -8.35 6.42
N GLN A 215 -29.20 -7.07 6.56
CA GLN A 215 -29.44 -6.05 5.54
C GLN A 215 -28.81 -6.47 4.21
N THR A 216 -29.55 -6.39 3.09
CA THR A 216 -28.99 -6.68 1.76
C THR A 216 -28.31 -5.46 1.13
N ASP A 217 -28.75 -4.27 1.49
CA ASP A 217 -28.15 -2.99 1.11
C ASP A 217 -26.92 -2.64 1.98
N ARG A 218 -25.76 -2.59 1.33
CA ARG A 218 -24.44 -2.50 1.97
C ARG A 218 -23.59 -1.32 1.47
N ASP A 219 -24.07 -0.54 0.51
CA ASP A 219 -23.25 0.43 -0.23
C ASP A 219 -22.98 1.72 0.54
N GLY A 220 -23.73 1.96 1.64
CA GLY A 220 -23.51 3.05 2.60
C GLY A 220 -22.34 2.82 3.56
N ILE A 221 -22.64 2.59 4.85
CA ILE A 221 -21.64 2.37 5.90
C ILE A 221 -20.83 1.07 5.67
N PRO A 222 -21.44 -0.10 5.36
CA PRO A 222 -20.69 -1.35 5.30
C PRO A 222 -19.59 -1.41 4.23
N ALA A 223 -19.83 -0.88 3.02
CA ALA A 223 -18.84 -0.86 1.93
C ALA A 223 -17.57 -0.04 2.23
N ALA A 224 -17.59 0.79 3.27
CA ALA A 224 -16.47 1.61 3.68
C ALA A 224 -15.61 1.01 4.81
N LEU A 225 -15.99 -0.15 5.34
CA LEU A 225 -15.34 -0.85 6.46
C LEU A 225 -14.49 -2.03 5.98
N PRO A 226 -13.60 -2.60 6.82
CA PRO A 226 -12.84 -3.79 6.46
C PRO A 226 -13.71 -4.97 6.01
N ARG A 227 -13.19 -5.77 5.08
CA ARG A 227 -13.93 -6.91 4.52
C ARG A 227 -14.19 -7.94 5.63
N GLY A 228 -15.47 -8.16 5.93
CA GLY A 228 -15.91 -9.11 6.97
C GLY A 228 -16.32 -8.44 8.29
N THR A 229 -16.10 -7.13 8.47
CA THR A 229 -16.61 -6.40 9.65
C THR A 229 -18.13 -6.60 9.80
N PRO A 230 -18.62 -7.11 10.95
CA PRO A 230 -20.05 -7.21 11.21
C PRO A 230 -20.66 -5.81 11.30
N VAL A 231 -21.75 -5.58 10.57
CA VAL A 231 -22.46 -4.29 10.59
C VAL A 231 -23.96 -4.55 10.53
N ALA A 232 -24.68 -4.09 11.55
CA ALA A 232 -26.13 -4.11 11.61
C ALA A 232 -26.66 -2.74 11.18
N ASN A 233 -27.02 -2.58 9.89
CA ASN A 233 -27.41 -1.29 9.32
C ASN A 233 -28.86 -1.26 8.82
N LYS A 234 -29.40 -0.03 8.66
CA LYS A 234 -30.61 0.25 7.90
C LYS A 234 -30.40 1.53 7.10
N THR A 235 -30.35 1.37 5.79
CA THR A 235 -30.35 2.45 4.81
C THR A 235 -31.72 3.10 4.67
N GLY A 236 -31.76 4.30 4.12
CA GLY A 236 -32.98 4.97 3.71
C GLY A 236 -32.70 5.94 2.57
N GLU A 237 -33.18 5.59 1.39
CA GLU A 237 -32.93 6.34 0.16
C GLU A 237 -34.26 6.86 -0.43
N ILE A 238 -34.24 8.13 -0.87
CA ILE A 238 -35.22 8.78 -1.76
C ILE A 238 -34.47 9.83 -2.59
N GLU A 239 -35.14 10.47 -3.56
CA GLU A 239 -34.48 11.42 -4.46
C GLU A 239 -33.74 12.55 -3.72
N GLY A 240 -32.43 12.66 -3.96
CA GLY A 240 -31.54 13.61 -3.30
C GLY A 240 -31.20 13.29 -1.84
N MET A 241 -31.44 12.06 -1.35
CA MET A 241 -31.19 11.68 0.04
C MET A 241 -30.69 10.23 0.15
N LEU A 242 -29.45 10.06 0.63
CA LEU A 242 -28.87 8.79 1.05
C LEU A 242 -28.63 8.82 2.57
N ASN A 243 -29.39 8.04 3.33
CA ASN A 243 -29.21 7.87 4.76
C ASN A 243 -28.72 6.45 5.05
N ASP A 244 -27.81 6.27 6.01
CA ASP A 244 -27.53 4.96 6.59
C ASP A 244 -27.22 5.07 8.09
N VAL A 245 -27.77 4.15 8.88
CA VAL A 245 -27.63 4.13 10.33
C VAL A 245 -27.30 2.72 10.79
N ALA A 246 -26.19 2.57 11.52
CA ALA A 246 -25.58 1.29 11.81
C ALA A 246 -25.10 1.15 13.26
N ILE A 247 -25.18 -0.08 13.77
CA ILE A 247 -24.29 -0.59 14.82
C ILE A 247 -23.14 -1.31 14.09
N VAL A 248 -21.91 -0.84 14.29
CA VAL A 248 -20.70 -1.43 13.74
C VAL A 248 -20.05 -2.29 14.80
N GLU A 249 -19.58 -3.48 14.40
CA GLU A 249 -19.04 -4.53 15.27
C GLU A 249 -19.96 -4.91 16.45
N PRO A 250 -21.28 -5.10 16.25
CA PRO A 250 -22.16 -5.60 17.31
C PRO A 250 -21.60 -6.92 17.87
N TYR A 251 -21.58 -7.03 19.19
CA TYR A 251 -20.93 -8.12 19.95
C TYR A 251 -19.39 -8.23 19.86
N GLY A 252 -18.69 -7.43 19.04
CA GLY A 252 -17.21 -7.37 19.01
C GLY A 252 -16.63 -6.71 20.27
N ASP A 253 -15.34 -6.40 20.32
CA ASP A 253 -14.74 -5.78 21.52
C ASP A 253 -15.05 -4.28 21.66
N SER A 254 -15.08 -3.56 20.53
CA SER A 254 -15.24 -2.09 20.46
C SER A 254 -16.50 -1.60 19.70
N PRO A 255 -17.72 -2.14 19.94
CA PRO A 255 -18.92 -1.71 19.20
C PRO A 255 -19.18 -0.21 19.32
N PHE A 256 -19.70 0.34 18.23
CA PHE A 256 -20.14 1.73 18.18
C PHE A 256 -21.34 1.90 17.26
N VAL A 257 -22.05 3.00 17.48
CA VAL A 257 -23.14 3.43 16.61
C VAL A 257 -22.67 4.58 15.73
N LEU A 258 -23.10 4.56 14.47
CA LEU A 258 -22.88 5.60 13.49
C LEU A 258 -24.19 5.86 12.75
N ALA A 259 -24.67 7.10 12.80
CA ALA A 259 -25.83 7.55 12.04
C ALA A 259 -25.39 8.67 11.10
N ILE A 260 -25.55 8.45 9.80
CA ILE A 260 -25.31 9.45 8.75
C ILE A 260 -26.63 9.70 8.05
N MET A 261 -27.04 10.97 8.01
CA MET A 261 -28.23 11.41 7.29
C MET A 261 -27.87 12.51 6.31
N THR A 262 -28.51 12.53 5.14
CA THR A 262 -28.32 13.56 4.11
C THR A 262 -29.64 14.14 3.63
N ALA A 263 -29.56 15.32 3.01
CA ALA A 263 -30.65 15.96 2.29
C ALA A 263 -30.08 16.87 1.21
N ASP A 264 -30.82 17.12 0.14
CA ASP A 264 -30.42 17.94 -1.01
C ASP A 264 -29.12 17.42 -1.70
N ALA A 265 -28.82 16.13 -1.50
CA ALA A 265 -27.61 15.42 -1.92
C ALA A 265 -27.84 14.71 -3.26
N TYR A 266 -28.13 15.48 -4.31
CA TYR A 266 -28.46 14.97 -5.65
C TYR A 266 -27.27 14.39 -6.40
N ASP A 267 -26.03 14.70 -6.01
CA ASP A 267 -24.83 13.99 -6.44
C ASP A 267 -24.60 12.77 -5.55
N TYR A 268 -25.19 11.63 -5.95
CA TYR A 268 -25.06 10.36 -5.24
C TYR A 268 -23.60 9.88 -5.16
N SER A 269 -22.75 10.22 -6.13
CA SER A 269 -21.34 9.82 -6.11
C SER A 269 -20.57 10.57 -5.03
N ALA A 270 -20.75 11.89 -4.94
CA ALA A 270 -20.21 12.70 -3.85
C ALA A 270 -20.80 12.31 -2.49
N ALA A 271 -22.09 11.95 -2.44
CA ALA A 271 -22.77 11.53 -1.21
C ALA A 271 -22.23 10.19 -0.67
N TYR A 272 -22.17 9.11 -1.47
CA TYR A 272 -21.52 7.86 -1.05
C TYR A 272 -20.04 8.09 -0.71
N ALA A 273 -19.30 8.88 -1.51
CA ALA A 273 -17.91 9.19 -1.20
C ALA A 273 -17.74 9.95 0.13
N ALA A 274 -18.69 10.81 0.51
CA ALA A 274 -18.72 11.47 1.82
C ALA A 274 -19.08 10.49 2.95
N ILE A 275 -20.13 9.68 2.78
CA ILE A 275 -20.52 8.60 3.71
C ILE A 275 -19.30 7.69 3.99
N HIS A 276 -18.62 7.22 2.94
CA HIS A 276 -17.47 6.33 3.07
C HIS A 276 -16.27 6.98 3.78
N LYS A 277 -15.98 8.25 3.48
CA LYS A 277 -14.91 9.01 4.14
C LYS A 277 -15.24 9.25 5.63
N VAL A 278 -16.50 9.57 5.95
CA VAL A 278 -17.00 9.71 7.33
C VAL A 278 -16.89 8.38 8.08
N THR A 279 -17.33 7.27 7.48
CA THR A 279 -17.26 5.93 8.10
C THR A 279 -15.83 5.51 8.40
N ARG A 280 -14.91 5.56 7.42
CA ARG A 280 -13.48 5.23 7.66
C ARG A 280 -12.86 6.11 8.75
N ALA A 281 -13.14 7.42 8.71
CA ALA A 281 -12.63 8.35 9.71
C ALA A 281 -13.27 8.17 11.10
N THR A 282 -14.46 7.56 11.19
CA THR A 282 -15.12 7.23 12.47
C THR A 282 -14.63 5.89 13.02
N TYR A 283 -14.49 4.87 12.18
CA TYR A 283 -13.99 3.54 12.54
C TYR A 283 -12.59 3.62 13.19
N ALA A 284 -11.68 4.41 12.59
CA ALA A 284 -10.34 4.68 13.13
C ALA A 284 -10.31 5.47 14.46
N ILE A 285 -11.45 5.95 14.95
CA ILE A 285 -11.62 6.50 16.31
C ILE A 285 -12.23 5.42 17.23
N ALA A 286 -13.26 4.74 16.74
CA ALA A 286 -14.14 3.90 17.55
C ALA A 286 -13.57 2.51 17.85
N GLY A 287 -12.74 1.95 16.97
CA GLY A 287 -12.06 0.67 17.19
C GLY A 287 -11.05 0.69 18.35
N ARG A 288 -10.58 1.89 18.74
CA ARG A 288 -9.70 2.10 19.90
C ARG A 288 -10.36 1.62 21.18
N SER A 289 -9.88 0.47 21.66
CA SER A 289 -10.61 -0.32 22.64
C SER A 289 -10.57 0.27 24.05
N TYR A 290 -11.52 -0.19 24.86
CA TYR A 290 -11.72 0.21 26.26
C TYR A 290 -10.46 0.04 27.15
N GLU A 291 -9.53 -0.84 26.78
CA GLU A 291 -8.27 -1.02 27.51
C GLU A 291 -7.28 0.14 27.31
N GLU A 292 -7.27 0.86 26.16
CA GLU A 292 -6.46 2.08 26.00
C GLU A 292 -6.82 3.13 27.08
N MET A 293 -8.11 3.23 27.46
CA MET A 293 -8.57 4.18 28.47
C MET A 293 -8.34 3.71 29.92
N LYS A 294 -8.32 2.40 30.19
CA LYS A 294 -7.87 1.89 31.51
C LYS A 294 -6.40 2.16 31.75
N ALA A 295 -5.56 2.02 30.72
CA ALA A 295 -4.12 2.23 30.84
C ALA A 295 -3.77 3.63 31.37
N LEU A 296 -4.59 4.66 31.07
CA LEU A 296 -4.40 6.02 31.56
C LEU A 296 -4.66 6.19 33.08
N VAL A 297 -5.40 5.26 33.70
CA VAL A 297 -5.73 5.27 35.14
C VAL A 297 -4.90 4.23 35.92
N LEU A 298 -4.51 3.12 35.28
CA LEU A 298 -3.58 2.13 35.81
C LEU A 298 -2.10 2.40 35.43
N ALA A 299 -1.77 3.61 34.97
CA ALA A 299 -0.42 4.05 34.58
C ALA A 299 0.66 3.99 35.70
N GLY A 300 0.35 3.42 36.86
CA GLY A 300 1.31 3.08 37.91
C GLY A 300 1.81 1.63 37.88
N ALA A 301 1.16 0.69 37.17
CA ALA A 301 1.55 -0.73 37.18
C ALA A 301 1.12 -1.54 35.95
N LEU A 302 2.12 -2.11 35.27
CA LEU A 302 2.09 -3.40 34.55
C LEU A 302 0.95 -3.65 33.54
N ILE A 303 1.24 -3.47 32.24
CA ILE A 303 1.49 -4.57 31.27
C ILE A 303 1.88 -3.98 29.89
N VAL A 304 2.83 -4.64 29.22
CA VAL A 304 3.22 -4.34 27.82
C VAL A 304 3.00 -5.61 26.99
N ALA A 305 1.97 -5.61 26.14
CA ALA A 305 1.79 -6.43 24.92
C ALA A 305 0.34 -6.31 24.41
N ALA A 306 0.14 -5.85 23.17
CA ALA A 306 -1.08 -5.90 22.30
C ALA A 306 -1.35 -4.59 21.50
N LEU A 307 -0.32 -3.96 20.89
CA LEU A 307 -0.48 -2.74 20.08
C LEU A 307 0.39 -2.77 18.81
N ASP A 308 0.37 -3.90 18.10
CA ASP A 308 1.34 -4.16 17.04
C ASP A 308 0.70 -4.10 15.64
N SER A 309 -0.34 -4.88 15.35
CA SER A 309 -1.01 -4.98 14.03
C SER A 309 -1.33 -3.65 13.34
N ASP A 310 -1.64 -2.60 14.10
CA ASP A 310 -2.17 -1.33 13.58
C ASP A 310 -1.09 -0.29 13.19
N ASN A 311 0.21 -0.59 13.36
CA ASN A 311 1.27 0.37 13.00
C ASN A 311 1.46 0.44 11.47
N PRO A 312 1.05 1.51 10.76
CA PRO A 312 1.27 1.61 9.31
C PRO A 312 2.76 1.82 9.00
N MET A 313 3.16 1.59 7.74
CA MET A 313 4.52 1.96 7.29
C MET A 313 4.86 3.42 7.65
N PRO A 314 6.01 3.67 8.32
CA PRO A 314 6.41 5.01 8.72
C PRO A 314 6.76 5.85 7.49
N ALA A 315 6.23 7.07 7.43
CA ALA A 315 6.55 7.99 6.34
C ALA A 315 8.07 8.30 6.31
N LEU A 316 8.71 7.97 5.18
CA LEU A 316 10.11 8.31 4.96
C LEU A 316 10.27 9.82 4.66
N SER A 317 11.49 10.33 4.84
CA SER A 317 11.86 11.70 4.53
C SER A 317 13.19 11.73 3.77
N PRO A 318 13.41 12.67 2.83
CA PRO A 318 14.64 12.71 2.05
C PRO A 318 15.87 12.97 2.92
N TYR A 319 16.88 12.10 2.84
CA TYR A 319 18.17 12.36 3.48
C TYR A 319 19.00 13.32 2.61
N ALA A 320 19.40 14.46 3.16
CA ALA A 320 19.94 15.58 2.38
C ALA A 320 21.15 15.24 1.48
N PRO A 321 22.14 14.40 1.89
CA PRO A 321 23.20 13.95 0.99
C PRO A 321 22.70 13.16 -0.22
N ILE A 322 21.66 12.32 -0.06
CA ILE A 322 21.08 11.53 -1.15
C ILE A 322 20.28 12.44 -2.09
N ALA A 323 19.45 13.33 -1.53
CA ALA A 323 18.76 14.36 -2.30
C ALA A 323 19.74 15.26 -3.09
N THR A 324 20.93 15.53 -2.54
CA THR A 324 22.00 16.26 -3.23
C THR A 324 22.57 15.48 -4.42
N MET A 325 22.89 14.19 -4.25
CA MET A 325 23.39 13.35 -5.34
C MET A 325 22.34 13.15 -6.45
N VAL A 326 21.07 12.93 -6.07
CA VAL A 326 19.92 12.87 -6.99
C VAL A 326 19.75 14.20 -7.73
N GLY A 327 19.86 15.33 -7.05
CA GLY A 327 19.75 16.67 -7.65
C GLY A 327 20.89 17.05 -8.59
N GLN A 328 22.03 16.33 -8.57
CA GLN A 328 23.19 16.57 -9.42
C GLN A 328 23.18 15.81 -10.75
N VAL A 329 22.24 14.90 -10.98
CA VAL A 329 22.13 14.12 -12.23
C VAL A 329 21.66 15.03 -13.37
N ASP A 330 22.45 15.13 -14.44
CA ASP A 330 22.19 16.07 -15.54
C ASP A 330 21.81 15.38 -16.87
N ALA A 331 20.71 15.84 -17.47
CA ALA A 331 20.18 15.35 -18.74
C ALA A 331 21.13 15.65 -19.92
N GLY A 332 21.84 16.77 -19.89
CA GLY A 332 22.80 17.15 -20.92
C GLY A 332 24.01 16.23 -20.95
N ARG A 333 24.56 15.89 -19.78
CA ARG A 333 25.64 14.89 -19.63
C ARG A 333 25.21 13.51 -20.10
N LEU A 334 24.00 13.08 -19.73
CA LEU A 334 23.45 11.78 -20.14
C LEU A 334 23.32 11.70 -21.67
N GLN A 335 22.68 12.68 -22.32
CA GLN A 335 22.59 12.73 -23.77
C GLN A 335 23.97 12.83 -24.44
N ALA A 336 24.91 13.60 -23.89
CA ALA A 336 26.27 13.71 -24.43
C ALA A 336 27.04 12.38 -24.36
N ASN A 337 26.86 11.59 -23.29
CA ASN A 337 27.41 10.25 -23.16
C ASN A 337 26.80 9.29 -24.20
N VAL A 338 25.48 9.26 -24.35
CA VAL A 338 24.81 8.44 -25.39
C VAL A 338 25.29 8.82 -26.79
N ASN A 339 25.28 10.12 -27.12
CA ASN A 339 25.77 10.62 -28.40
C ASN A 339 27.23 10.19 -28.66
N ARG A 340 28.06 10.11 -27.61
CA ARG A 340 29.46 9.68 -27.73
C ARG A 340 29.60 8.16 -27.93
N LEU A 341 28.76 7.36 -27.28
CA LEU A 341 28.69 5.89 -27.43
C LEU A 341 28.22 5.50 -28.83
N VAL A 342 27.16 6.14 -29.32
CA VAL A 342 26.68 6.00 -30.71
C VAL A 342 27.76 6.43 -31.71
N ALA A 343 28.55 7.47 -31.40
CA ALA A 343 29.65 7.93 -32.24
C ALA A 343 30.87 6.98 -32.31
N PHE A 344 30.80 5.77 -31.76
CA PHE A 344 31.70 4.66 -32.12
C PHE A 344 31.18 3.86 -33.33
N GLY A 345 29.95 4.08 -33.80
CA GLY A 345 29.37 3.54 -35.04
C GLY A 345 28.99 2.05 -35.00
N THR A 346 29.73 1.24 -34.26
CA THR A 346 29.35 -0.11 -33.85
C THR A 346 29.92 -0.38 -32.46
N ARG A 347 29.18 -1.13 -31.63
CA ARG A 347 29.67 -1.68 -30.36
C ARG A 347 29.57 -3.21 -30.30
N ASN A 348 29.38 -3.86 -31.44
CA ASN A 348 29.35 -5.32 -31.52
C ASN A 348 30.72 -5.96 -31.21
N ASP A 349 30.71 -7.09 -30.51
CA ASP A 349 31.90 -7.76 -29.94
C ASP A 349 32.91 -8.19 -31.01
N PHE A 350 32.44 -8.55 -32.21
CA PHE A 350 33.32 -8.92 -33.32
C PHE A 350 34.09 -7.73 -33.93
N SER A 351 33.85 -6.51 -33.46
CA SER A 351 34.64 -5.30 -33.74
C SER A 351 35.82 -5.09 -32.77
N GLU A 352 36.11 -6.02 -31.84
CA GLU A 352 37.21 -5.91 -30.86
C GLU A 352 38.60 -5.69 -31.50
N ARG A 353 38.77 -6.13 -32.74
CA ARG A 353 39.98 -5.95 -33.57
C ARG A 353 40.05 -4.61 -34.29
N SER A 354 39.14 -3.67 -34.03
CA SER A 354 39.19 -2.31 -34.59
C SER A 354 40.53 -1.65 -34.27
N SER A 355 41.29 -1.30 -35.31
CA SER A 355 42.52 -0.52 -35.20
C SER A 355 42.29 0.98 -35.01
N THR A 356 41.03 1.41 -34.93
CA THR A 356 40.62 2.82 -34.86
C THR A 356 40.06 3.13 -33.47
N PRO A 357 40.78 3.83 -32.57
CA PRO A 357 40.34 4.05 -31.17
C PRO A 357 39.07 4.89 -30.99
N SER A 358 38.50 5.40 -32.08
CA SER A 358 37.22 6.11 -32.13
C SER A 358 36.07 5.28 -32.73
N HIS A 359 36.27 3.99 -32.99
CA HIS A 359 35.28 3.10 -33.62
C HIS A 359 35.35 1.67 -33.06
N GLY A 360 34.21 1.00 -32.95
CA GLY A 360 34.11 -0.37 -32.44
C GLY A 360 34.05 -0.47 -30.91
N VAL A 361 33.71 -1.66 -30.42
CA VAL A 361 33.48 -2.01 -29.01
C VAL A 361 34.66 -1.61 -28.10
N PHE A 362 35.90 -1.94 -28.48
CA PHE A 362 37.09 -1.56 -27.70
C PHE A 362 37.36 -0.05 -27.68
N GLY A 363 36.94 0.69 -28.71
CA GLY A 363 36.97 2.16 -28.69
C GLY A 363 36.02 2.72 -27.61
N ALA A 364 34.82 2.15 -27.52
CA ALA A 364 33.84 2.50 -26.50
C ALA A 364 34.33 2.11 -25.10
N ARG A 365 34.80 0.87 -24.90
CA ARG A 365 35.45 0.38 -23.67
C ARG A 365 36.49 1.36 -23.13
N ASP A 366 37.46 1.71 -23.97
CA ASP A 366 38.56 2.59 -23.58
C ASP A 366 38.07 3.99 -23.21
N TRP A 367 36.96 4.46 -23.80
CA TRP A 367 36.35 5.74 -23.44
C TRP A 367 35.55 5.66 -22.12
N ILE A 368 34.82 4.57 -21.88
CA ILE A 368 34.13 4.29 -20.61
C ILE A 368 35.15 4.21 -19.47
N ALA A 369 36.24 3.44 -19.66
CA ALA A 369 37.36 3.35 -18.72
C ALA A 369 37.93 4.75 -18.40
N ARG A 370 38.21 5.57 -19.41
CA ARG A 370 38.66 6.97 -19.22
C ARG A 370 37.63 7.86 -18.50
N GLN A 371 36.32 7.61 -18.62
CA GLN A 371 35.32 8.34 -17.83
C GLN A 371 35.43 7.97 -16.35
N PHE A 372 35.52 6.69 -16.04
CA PHE A 372 35.71 6.23 -14.67
C PHE A 372 37.07 6.64 -14.09
N GLU A 373 38.16 6.67 -14.88
CA GLU A 373 39.47 7.16 -14.44
C GLU A 373 39.43 8.65 -14.08
N ALA A 374 38.79 9.47 -14.91
CA ALA A 374 38.59 10.90 -14.65
C ALA A 374 37.74 11.14 -13.39
N ILE A 375 36.73 10.31 -13.15
CA ILE A 375 35.94 10.32 -11.91
C ILE A 375 36.81 9.85 -10.72
N ALA A 376 37.57 8.77 -10.87
CA ALA A 376 38.40 8.19 -9.82
C ALA A 376 39.47 9.15 -9.31
N ALA A 377 40.06 9.96 -10.19
CA ALA A 377 40.97 11.05 -9.84
C ALA A 377 40.38 12.04 -8.81
N THR A 378 39.06 12.25 -8.79
CA THR A 378 38.40 13.12 -7.80
C THR A 378 38.23 12.48 -6.42
N THR A 379 38.42 11.16 -6.29
CA THR A 379 38.07 10.41 -5.07
C THR A 379 39.16 10.34 -4.01
N GLY A 380 40.39 10.78 -4.32
CA GLY A 380 41.56 10.60 -3.45
C GLY A 380 42.05 9.15 -3.39
N GLY A 381 41.87 8.38 -4.47
CA GLY A 381 42.30 6.98 -4.55
C GLY A 381 41.33 5.96 -3.95
N ARG A 382 40.12 6.38 -3.55
CA ARG A 382 39.07 5.48 -3.05
C ARG A 382 38.39 4.68 -4.16
N MET A 383 38.33 5.23 -5.38
CA MET A 383 37.87 4.51 -6.57
C MET A 383 39.05 3.95 -7.36
N THR A 384 38.94 2.70 -7.79
CA THR A 384 39.90 2.02 -8.68
C THR A 384 39.18 1.49 -9.91
N VAL A 385 39.79 1.65 -11.09
CA VAL A 385 39.26 1.16 -12.38
C VAL A 385 40.09 -0.03 -12.86
N SER A 386 39.43 -1.01 -13.47
CA SER A 386 40.04 -2.22 -14.01
C SER A 386 39.23 -2.75 -15.19
N LEU A 387 39.90 -3.40 -16.14
CA LEU A 387 39.24 -4.18 -17.19
C LEU A 387 39.21 -5.65 -16.76
N ASP A 388 38.04 -6.29 -16.76
CA ASP A 388 37.90 -7.73 -16.64
C ASP A 388 37.93 -8.32 -18.05
N THR A 389 39.03 -8.98 -18.43
CA THR A 389 39.35 -9.28 -19.83
C THR A 389 39.79 -10.72 -20.03
N TYR A 390 39.07 -11.45 -20.89
CA TYR A 390 39.29 -12.87 -21.15
C TYR A 390 38.91 -13.23 -22.60
N THR A 391 39.46 -14.33 -23.13
CA THR A 391 39.06 -14.82 -24.45
C THR A 391 37.85 -15.74 -24.33
N GLN A 392 36.69 -15.29 -24.82
CA GLN A 392 35.51 -16.13 -24.93
C GLN A 392 35.69 -17.18 -26.05
N PRO A 393 35.57 -18.48 -25.74
CA PRO A 393 35.66 -19.53 -26.76
C PRO A 393 34.54 -19.43 -27.80
N LYS A 394 34.85 -19.87 -29.04
CA LYS A 394 33.85 -20.02 -30.09
C LYS A 394 32.69 -20.90 -29.62
N THR A 395 31.46 -20.45 -29.81
CA THR A 395 30.22 -21.22 -29.57
C THR A 395 29.65 -21.73 -30.90
N PRO A 396 28.62 -22.61 -30.89
CA PRO A 396 27.89 -22.97 -32.11
C PRO A 396 27.17 -21.79 -32.79
N ARG A 397 26.93 -20.68 -32.08
CA ARG A 397 26.28 -19.48 -32.61
C ARG A 397 27.27 -18.45 -33.17
N THR A 398 28.56 -18.55 -32.88
CA THR A 398 29.54 -17.51 -33.21
C THR A 398 30.61 -17.97 -34.20
N PRO A 399 31.10 -17.10 -35.10
CA PRO A 399 32.03 -17.53 -36.15
C PRO A 399 33.41 -17.92 -35.63
N ARG A 400 33.87 -17.26 -34.56
CA ARG A 400 35.22 -17.36 -33.99
C ARG A 400 35.21 -17.14 -32.47
N ALA A 401 36.35 -17.36 -31.83
CA ALA A 401 36.62 -16.80 -30.51
C ALA A 401 36.84 -15.28 -30.61
N VAL A 402 36.55 -14.59 -29.51
CA VAL A 402 36.56 -13.13 -29.37
C VAL A 402 37.09 -12.77 -27.98
N LEU A 403 37.55 -11.53 -27.81
CA LEU A 403 38.22 -11.05 -26.59
C LEU A 403 37.28 -10.09 -25.87
N GLU A 404 36.63 -10.59 -24.82
CA GLU A 404 35.71 -9.83 -23.96
C GLU A 404 36.53 -9.01 -22.96
N SER A 405 36.05 -7.82 -22.60
CA SER A 405 36.82 -6.81 -21.88
C SER A 405 35.94 -5.80 -21.13
N SER A 406 35.14 -6.30 -20.19
CA SER A 406 34.22 -5.51 -19.36
C SER A 406 34.93 -4.45 -18.51
N VAL A 407 34.31 -3.27 -18.34
CA VAL A 407 34.87 -2.15 -17.57
C VAL A 407 34.29 -2.10 -16.16
N ILE A 408 35.15 -2.20 -15.14
CA ILE A 408 34.76 -2.27 -13.74
C ILE A 408 35.40 -1.12 -12.95
N ALA A 409 34.58 -0.27 -12.31
CA ALA A 409 35.02 0.81 -11.43
C ALA A 409 34.50 0.61 -10.01
N THR A 410 35.39 0.39 -9.05
CA THR A 410 35.06 0.08 -7.65
C THR A 410 35.36 1.26 -6.74
N LEU A 411 34.33 1.92 -6.20
CA LEU A 411 34.40 2.95 -5.16
C LEU A 411 34.33 2.31 -3.77
N ARG A 412 35.45 2.30 -3.04
CA ARG A 412 35.59 1.65 -1.74
C ARG A 412 34.84 2.40 -0.64
N GLY A 413 33.95 1.69 0.05
CA GLY A 413 33.30 2.17 1.28
C GLY A 413 34.20 2.01 2.51
N SER A 414 33.70 2.39 3.69
CA SER A 414 34.38 2.11 4.96
C SER A 414 34.26 0.65 5.42
N ASP A 415 33.30 -0.09 4.87
CA ASP A 415 33.01 -1.50 5.12
C ASP A 415 33.17 -2.30 3.82
N SER A 416 34.22 -3.11 3.75
CA SER A 416 34.47 -4.03 2.63
C SER A 416 33.64 -5.32 2.70
N GLY A 417 32.92 -5.56 3.81
CA GLY A 417 31.96 -6.66 3.97
C GLY A 417 30.62 -6.41 3.29
N ARG A 418 30.45 -5.28 2.59
CA ARG A 418 29.23 -4.87 1.88
C ARG A 418 29.58 -4.41 0.47
N VAL A 419 29.21 -5.15 -0.55
CA VAL A 419 29.35 -4.75 -1.96
C VAL A 419 27.98 -4.57 -2.61
N TYR A 420 27.78 -3.44 -3.28
CA TYR A 420 26.61 -3.15 -4.11
C TYR A 420 27.05 -2.91 -5.54
N ILE A 421 26.37 -3.50 -6.52
CA ILE A 421 26.71 -3.36 -7.94
C ILE A 421 25.60 -2.56 -8.64
N MET A 422 25.98 -1.58 -9.45
CA MET A 422 25.13 -0.99 -10.49
C MET A 422 25.77 -1.32 -11.84
N SER A 423 25.00 -1.94 -12.73
CA SER A 423 25.50 -2.45 -14.01
C SER A 423 24.66 -2.02 -15.20
N SER A 424 25.29 -2.11 -16.36
CA SER A 424 24.69 -2.36 -17.67
C SER A 424 25.66 -3.20 -18.48
N HIS A 425 25.29 -3.62 -19.68
CA HIS A 425 26.26 -3.93 -20.73
C HIS A 425 26.63 -2.67 -21.54
N TYR A 426 27.59 -2.76 -22.45
CA TYR A 426 27.96 -1.67 -23.36
C TYR A 426 28.17 -2.09 -24.81
N ASP A 427 28.11 -3.37 -25.12
CA ASP A 427 27.89 -3.91 -26.46
C ASP A 427 26.47 -3.57 -27.00
N ASP A 428 26.27 -3.83 -28.29
CA ASP A 428 25.02 -3.68 -29.08
C ASP A 428 25.20 -4.46 -30.41
N CYS A 429 24.12 -4.86 -31.06
CA CYS A 429 24.17 -5.41 -32.42
C CYS A 429 23.11 -4.95 -33.43
N ASP A 430 23.52 -5.03 -34.69
CA ASP A 430 22.63 -5.07 -35.85
C ASP A 430 21.83 -6.41 -35.89
N GLY A 431 20.98 -6.60 -36.90
CA GLY A 431 20.16 -7.81 -37.04
C GLY A 431 20.93 -9.12 -37.28
N ARG A 432 22.28 -9.12 -37.22
CA ARG A 432 23.15 -10.29 -37.40
C ARG A 432 24.03 -10.58 -36.18
N CYS A 433 24.41 -9.58 -35.40
CA CYS A 433 25.23 -9.67 -34.17
C CYS A 433 26.59 -10.37 -34.28
N THR A 434 27.02 -10.78 -35.48
CA THR A 434 28.12 -11.74 -35.64
C THR A 434 29.14 -11.41 -36.73
N ASP A 435 29.03 -10.27 -37.42
CA ASP A 435 30.04 -9.84 -38.41
C ASP A 435 30.97 -8.70 -37.96
N GLY A 436 30.61 -7.93 -36.93
CA GLY A 436 31.43 -6.85 -36.38
C GLY A 436 31.65 -5.65 -37.32
N ALA A 437 30.90 -5.58 -38.42
CA ALA A 437 31.02 -4.53 -39.45
C ALA A 437 29.71 -3.77 -39.67
N GLY A 438 28.56 -4.34 -39.27
CA GLY A 438 27.28 -3.65 -39.22
C GLY A 438 27.27 -2.41 -38.32
N THR A 439 26.41 -1.44 -38.66
CA THR A 439 26.19 -0.23 -37.85
C THR A 439 25.24 -0.56 -36.72
N ALA A 440 25.79 -0.71 -35.51
CA ALA A 440 25.11 -0.99 -34.26
C ALA A 440 25.28 0.24 -33.34
N PRO A 441 24.34 1.21 -33.35
CA PRO A 441 24.52 2.47 -32.64
C PRO A 441 24.13 2.38 -31.17
N GLY A 442 23.07 1.63 -30.84
CA GLY A 442 22.64 1.25 -29.49
C GLY A 442 22.36 2.42 -28.54
N ALA A 443 21.74 3.50 -29.04
CA ALA A 443 21.52 4.70 -28.25
C ALA A 443 20.79 4.45 -26.92
N ASP A 444 19.77 3.59 -26.92
CA ASP A 444 19.05 3.15 -25.74
C ASP A 444 19.41 1.72 -25.31
N ASP A 445 19.65 0.82 -26.27
CA ASP A 445 20.03 -0.58 -26.12
C ASP A 445 21.54 -0.76 -26.42
N ASN A 446 22.47 -0.62 -25.46
CA ASN A 446 22.27 -0.23 -24.06
C ASN A 446 23.02 1.06 -23.66
N GLY A 447 23.18 1.99 -24.61
CA GLY A 447 23.95 3.23 -24.44
C GLY A 447 23.38 4.18 -23.37
N SER A 448 22.07 4.16 -23.13
CA SER A 448 21.39 4.96 -22.11
C SER A 448 21.81 4.51 -20.70
N SER A 449 21.87 3.20 -20.46
CA SER A 449 22.29 2.64 -19.18
C SER A 449 23.77 2.86 -18.91
N VAL A 450 24.65 2.73 -19.91
CA VAL A 450 26.09 3.08 -19.75
C VAL A 450 26.23 4.55 -19.35
N ALA A 451 25.47 5.45 -19.97
CA ALA A 451 25.45 6.86 -19.60
C ALA A 451 24.98 7.06 -18.15
N ALA A 452 23.96 6.33 -17.71
CA ALA A 452 23.45 6.35 -16.33
C ALA A 452 24.46 5.81 -15.30
N VAL A 453 25.15 4.71 -15.59
CA VAL A 453 26.20 4.13 -14.72
C VAL A 453 27.38 5.11 -14.55
N ILE A 454 27.82 5.77 -15.64
CA ILE A 454 28.88 6.79 -15.60
C ILE A 454 28.43 8.03 -14.81
N GLU A 455 27.19 8.48 -14.99
CA GLU A 455 26.66 9.66 -14.28
C GLU A 455 26.42 9.38 -12.79
N ALA A 456 25.93 8.19 -12.44
CA ALA A 456 25.82 7.72 -11.06
C ALA A 456 27.20 7.67 -10.38
N ALA A 457 28.21 7.09 -11.05
CA ALA A 457 29.58 7.10 -10.56
C ALA A 457 30.09 8.52 -10.30
N ARG A 458 29.81 9.49 -11.18
CA ARG A 458 30.19 10.89 -11.00
C ARG A 458 29.54 11.55 -9.78
N VAL A 459 28.21 11.51 -9.66
CA VAL A 459 27.51 12.21 -8.56
C VAL A 459 27.80 11.58 -7.20
N MET A 460 28.10 10.28 -7.17
CA MET A 460 28.39 9.54 -5.95
C MET A 460 29.86 9.63 -5.52
N ALA A 461 30.80 9.84 -6.44
CA ALA A 461 32.26 9.82 -6.18
C ALA A 461 32.74 10.71 -5.02
N SER A 462 32.14 11.88 -4.79
CA SER A 462 32.52 12.78 -3.69
C SER A 462 32.14 12.26 -2.30
N THR A 463 31.15 11.37 -2.21
CA THR A 463 30.61 10.86 -0.94
C THR A 463 31.46 9.72 -0.40
N GLN A 464 31.59 9.64 0.94
CA GLN A 464 32.12 8.44 1.60
C GLN A 464 30.95 7.54 2.02
N PHE A 465 30.87 6.35 1.41
CA PHE A 465 29.85 5.36 1.70
C PHE A 465 30.26 4.42 2.83
N ARG A 466 29.28 3.78 3.47
CA ARG A 466 29.54 2.65 4.36
C ARG A 466 29.90 1.43 3.50
N GLY A 467 29.02 1.02 2.60
CA GLY A 467 29.30 -0.07 1.65
C GLY A 467 30.17 0.34 0.46
N THR A 468 30.85 -0.64 -0.12
CA THR A 468 31.59 -0.50 -1.39
C THR A 468 30.62 -0.57 -2.57
N ILE A 469 30.83 0.28 -3.57
CA ILE A 469 30.01 0.34 -4.78
C ILE A 469 30.85 -0.05 -5.99
N VAL A 470 30.33 -0.94 -6.83
CA VAL A 470 30.89 -1.30 -8.13
C VAL A 470 29.98 -0.73 -9.22
N PHE A 471 30.54 0.08 -10.09
CA PHE A 471 29.94 0.51 -11.34
C PHE A 471 30.53 -0.38 -12.44
N ALA A 472 29.69 -1.11 -13.17
CA ALA A 472 30.12 -2.09 -14.17
C ALA A 472 29.47 -1.84 -15.53
N CYS A 473 30.26 -1.96 -16.59
CA CYS A 473 29.80 -2.00 -17.97
C CYS A 473 30.31 -3.31 -18.59
N PHE A 474 29.41 -4.27 -18.80
CA PHE A 474 29.73 -5.61 -19.31
C PHE A 474 29.84 -5.66 -20.85
N ASP A 475 30.52 -6.70 -21.33
CA ASP A 475 30.80 -7.01 -22.74
C ASP A 475 30.07 -8.32 -23.09
N GLY A 476 29.61 -8.50 -24.34
CA GLY A 476 28.98 -9.72 -24.82
C GLY A 476 27.66 -10.12 -24.13
N GLU A 477 26.80 -9.16 -23.76
CA GLU A 477 25.41 -9.46 -23.37
C GLU A 477 24.69 -10.13 -24.54
N GLU A 478 24.76 -9.50 -25.71
CA GLU A 478 24.03 -9.86 -26.94
C GLU A 478 24.31 -11.29 -27.43
N LEU A 479 25.46 -11.85 -27.04
CA LEU A 479 25.92 -13.17 -27.43
C LEU A 479 25.72 -14.23 -26.32
N GLY A 480 25.24 -13.82 -25.15
CA GLY A 480 24.76 -14.70 -24.07
C GLY A 480 25.24 -14.33 -22.67
N LEU A 481 25.14 -13.05 -22.27
CA LEU A 481 25.51 -12.54 -20.94
C LEU A 481 26.96 -12.85 -20.56
N TRP A 482 27.91 -12.69 -21.49
CA TRP A 482 29.27 -13.24 -21.36
C TRP A 482 30.10 -12.58 -20.26
N GLY A 483 30.30 -11.26 -20.33
CA GLY A 483 31.09 -10.51 -19.34
C GLY A 483 30.51 -10.58 -17.93
N SER A 484 29.19 -10.49 -17.80
CA SER A 484 28.48 -10.64 -16.53
C SER A 484 28.57 -12.07 -15.96
N ASN A 485 28.45 -13.12 -16.79
CA ASN A 485 28.73 -14.49 -16.37
C ASN A 485 30.18 -14.70 -15.89
N HIS A 486 31.16 -14.10 -16.57
CA HIS A 486 32.56 -14.18 -16.16
C HIS A 486 32.77 -13.49 -14.80
N TYR A 487 32.35 -12.23 -14.70
CA TYR A 487 32.54 -11.42 -13.50
C TYR A 487 31.79 -11.98 -12.28
N ALA A 488 30.59 -12.53 -12.46
CA ALA A 488 29.84 -13.20 -11.40
C ALA A 488 30.56 -14.46 -10.89
N ARG A 489 31.20 -15.25 -11.76
CA ARG A 489 32.00 -16.42 -11.35
C ARG A 489 33.27 -16.02 -10.60
N GLU A 490 33.96 -14.97 -11.05
CA GLU A 490 35.13 -14.42 -10.34
C GLU A 490 34.75 -13.84 -8.96
N LEU A 491 33.58 -13.19 -8.84
CA LEU A 491 33.02 -12.76 -7.57
C LEU A 491 32.77 -13.94 -6.62
N VAL A 492 32.19 -15.04 -7.10
CA VAL A 492 32.00 -16.29 -6.32
C VAL A 492 33.35 -16.90 -5.91
N ALA A 493 34.29 -17.02 -6.85
CA ALA A 493 35.62 -17.60 -6.58
C ALA A 493 36.36 -16.85 -5.47
N ARG A 494 36.32 -15.51 -5.48
CA ARG A 494 36.90 -14.65 -4.42
C ARG A 494 35.97 -14.40 -3.22
N HIS A 495 34.85 -15.12 -3.12
CA HIS A 495 33.88 -15.08 -2.02
C HIS A 495 33.38 -13.65 -1.72
N ALA A 496 33.13 -12.86 -2.76
CA ALA A 496 32.79 -11.44 -2.62
C ALA A 496 31.39 -11.24 -1.99
N PRO A 497 31.24 -10.37 -0.98
CA PRO A 497 29.98 -10.17 -0.26
C PRO A 497 29.07 -9.17 -0.99
N VAL A 498 28.56 -9.57 -2.15
CA VAL A 498 27.58 -8.78 -2.92
C VAL A 498 26.20 -8.89 -2.26
N LEU A 499 25.60 -7.75 -1.95
CA LEU A 499 24.32 -7.63 -1.24
C LEU A 499 23.17 -7.12 -2.13
N ALA A 500 23.48 -6.46 -3.26
CA ALA A 500 22.49 -6.11 -4.28
C ALA A 500 23.18 -5.90 -5.64
N VAL A 501 22.46 -6.23 -6.71
CA VAL A 501 22.80 -5.87 -8.10
C VAL A 501 21.63 -5.10 -8.73
N LEU A 502 21.91 -3.89 -9.21
CA LEU A 502 20.97 -3.01 -9.89
C LEU A 502 21.38 -2.95 -11.36
N ASN A 503 20.86 -3.87 -12.17
CA ASN A 503 21.11 -3.87 -13.61
C ASN A 503 20.23 -2.85 -14.33
N ASN A 504 20.74 -2.23 -15.38
CA ASN A 504 20.06 -1.20 -16.16
C ASN A 504 20.08 -1.55 -17.63
N ASP A 505 18.91 -1.42 -18.26
CA ASP A 505 18.67 -1.94 -19.60
C ASP A 505 17.56 -1.16 -20.29
N ILE A 506 17.88 -0.45 -21.38
CA ILE A 506 16.90 0.30 -22.19
C ILE A 506 16.05 1.21 -21.28
N ILE A 507 16.69 2.25 -20.73
CA ILE A 507 16.10 3.18 -19.74
C ILE A 507 16.05 4.63 -20.23
N GLY A 508 16.24 4.85 -21.54
CA GLY A 508 16.45 6.15 -22.16
C GLY A 508 15.20 6.83 -22.70
N ASN A 509 14.11 6.10 -22.95
CA ASN A 509 12.95 6.60 -23.66
C ASN A 509 11.64 6.46 -22.85
N SER A 510 10.65 7.29 -23.19
CA SER A 510 9.37 7.39 -22.49
C SER A 510 8.16 7.00 -23.36
N VAL A 511 8.38 6.60 -24.62
CA VAL A 511 7.35 6.32 -25.63
C VAL A 511 7.59 4.96 -26.30
N GLY A 512 6.69 4.00 -26.06
CA GLY A 512 6.78 2.67 -26.67
C GLY A 512 6.47 2.66 -28.16
N GLY A 513 6.82 1.55 -28.83
CA GLY A 513 6.55 1.35 -30.26
C GLY A 513 5.06 1.28 -30.64
N ASP A 514 4.15 1.18 -29.65
CA ASP A 514 2.70 1.31 -29.83
C ASP A 514 2.18 2.75 -29.65
N GLY A 515 3.08 3.71 -29.45
CA GLY A 515 2.77 5.13 -29.23
C GLY A 515 2.31 5.49 -27.82
N ARG A 516 2.29 4.55 -26.87
CA ARG A 516 2.00 4.87 -25.45
C ARG A 516 3.18 5.56 -24.80
N SER A 517 2.90 6.63 -24.06
CA SER A 517 3.90 7.33 -23.27
C SER A 517 3.63 7.21 -21.77
N GLU A 518 4.67 6.86 -21.01
CA GLU A 518 4.65 6.82 -19.54
C GLU A 518 5.94 7.44 -18.95
N PRO A 519 6.16 8.76 -19.09
CA PRO A 519 7.40 9.44 -18.68
C PRO A 519 7.60 9.48 -17.16
N ASN A 520 6.62 8.99 -16.40
CA ASN A 520 6.56 8.99 -14.94
C ASN A 520 6.74 7.59 -14.32
N VAL A 521 7.09 6.56 -15.10
CA VAL A 521 7.17 5.18 -14.63
C VAL A 521 8.44 4.50 -15.11
N ILE A 522 9.09 3.69 -14.26
CA ILE A 522 10.14 2.74 -14.65
C ILE A 522 9.73 1.32 -14.22
N ARG A 523 10.03 0.30 -15.03
CA ARG A 523 9.82 -1.11 -14.66
C ARG A 523 11.02 -1.62 -13.86
N VAL A 524 10.76 -2.43 -12.84
CA VAL A 524 11.81 -3.15 -12.08
C VAL A 524 11.48 -4.64 -12.02
N PHE A 525 12.22 -5.43 -12.80
CA PHE A 525 12.08 -6.88 -12.86
C PHE A 525 12.79 -7.55 -11.67
N SER A 526 12.23 -8.68 -11.21
CA SER A 526 12.65 -9.38 -9.98
C SER A 526 12.23 -10.85 -9.96
N GLN A 527 13.22 -11.74 -9.86
CA GLN A 527 13.05 -13.20 -9.87
C GLN A 527 12.21 -13.68 -8.68
N ALA A 528 11.31 -14.65 -8.90
CA ALA A 528 10.36 -15.15 -7.91
C ALA A 528 11.01 -15.99 -6.80
N ILE A 529 11.88 -16.91 -7.20
CA ILE A 529 12.50 -17.95 -6.39
C ILE A 529 13.98 -17.96 -6.79
N PRO A 530 14.94 -17.77 -5.85
CA PRO A 530 16.36 -17.79 -6.18
C PRO A 530 16.85 -19.13 -6.74
N SER A 531 17.84 -19.09 -7.63
CA SER A 531 18.49 -20.29 -8.16
C SER A 531 19.01 -21.17 -7.00
N GLY A 532 18.64 -22.46 -7.02
CA GLY A 532 18.99 -23.42 -5.96
C GLY A 532 18.11 -23.41 -4.69
N ALA A 533 17.00 -22.67 -4.66
CA ALA A 533 16.02 -22.78 -3.57
C ALA A 533 15.26 -24.13 -3.58
N GLU A 534 14.68 -24.51 -2.45
CA GLU A 534 13.94 -25.76 -2.27
C GLU A 534 12.42 -25.52 -2.34
N ASP A 535 11.76 -26.00 -3.40
CA ASP A 535 10.31 -25.82 -3.63
C ASP A 535 9.45 -26.22 -2.42
N ALA A 536 9.78 -27.35 -1.78
CA ALA A 536 9.06 -27.83 -0.60
C ALA A 536 9.13 -26.84 0.57
N ARG A 537 10.25 -26.12 0.71
CA ARG A 537 10.42 -25.07 1.71
C ARG A 537 9.71 -23.78 1.30
N VAL A 538 9.77 -23.37 0.02
CA VAL A 538 9.09 -22.17 -0.48
C VAL A 538 7.58 -22.29 -0.22
N ASN A 539 6.98 -23.42 -0.60
CA ASN A 539 5.57 -23.74 -0.37
C ASN A 539 5.19 -23.85 1.12
N LEU A 540 6.11 -24.32 1.98
CA LEU A 540 5.86 -24.46 3.43
C LEU A 540 5.74 -23.11 4.15
N VAL A 541 6.32 -22.03 3.61
CA VAL A 541 6.33 -20.70 4.26
C VAL A 541 5.72 -19.58 3.42
N GLY A 542 5.07 -19.89 2.29
CA GLY A 542 4.39 -18.90 1.43
C GLY A 542 5.30 -17.80 0.89
N SER A 543 6.55 -18.15 0.57
CA SER A 543 7.63 -17.18 0.26
C SER A 543 7.94 -17.01 -1.23
N GLU A 544 7.09 -17.50 -2.13
CA GLU A 544 7.22 -17.32 -3.58
C GLU A 544 7.07 -15.85 -4.04
N ASN A 545 6.76 -14.95 -3.11
CA ASN A 545 6.79 -13.50 -3.29
C ASN A 545 7.98 -12.80 -2.60
N ASP A 546 8.83 -13.53 -1.89
CA ASP A 546 9.71 -12.98 -0.85
C ASP A 546 11.19 -13.35 -1.07
N SER A 547 11.58 -13.50 -2.33
CA SER A 547 12.99 -13.55 -2.71
C SER A 547 13.72 -12.25 -2.35
N PRO A 548 15.04 -12.30 -2.10
CA PRO A 548 15.82 -11.08 -1.91
C PRO A 548 15.79 -10.14 -3.13
N SER A 549 15.52 -10.66 -4.33
CA SER A 549 15.32 -9.86 -5.55
C SER A 549 13.97 -9.12 -5.56
N ARG A 550 12.87 -9.74 -5.10
CA ARG A 550 11.59 -9.04 -4.93
C ARG A 550 11.61 -8.03 -3.80
N GLU A 551 12.34 -8.32 -2.71
CA GLU A 551 12.51 -7.35 -1.62
C GLU A 551 13.43 -6.18 -1.99
N LEU A 552 14.50 -6.40 -2.76
CA LEU A 552 15.27 -5.32 -3.37
C LEU A 552 14.39 -4.46 -4.29
N SER A 553 13.48 -5.07 -5.05
CA SER A 553 12.48 -4.36 -5.88
C SER A 553 11.49 -3.54 -5.02
N ARG A 554 11.02 -4.05 -3.86
CA ARG A 554 10.18 -3.28 -2.93
C ARG A 554 10.92 -2.11 -2.30
N PHE A 555 12.17 -2.34 -1.87
CA PHE A 555 13.03 -1.29 -1.33
C PHE A 555 13.20 -0.14 -2.34
N VAL A 556 13.42 -0.46 -3.62
CA VAL A 556 13.43 0.55 -4.70
C VAL A 556 12.07 1.27 -4.81
N ALA A 557 10.95 0.56 -4.73
CA ALA A 557 9.61 1.16 -4.77
C ALA A 557 9.25 2.02 -3.54
N GLU A 558 9.79 1.72 -2.35
CA GLU A 558 9.64 2.55 -1.13
C GLU A 558 10.53 3.80 -1.19
N ILE A 559 11.74 3.68 -1.73
CA ILE A 559 12.76 4.74 -1.73
C ILE A 559 12.61 5.76 -2.87
N VAL A 560 12.30 5.33 -4.10
CA VAL A 560 12.28 6.24 -5.26
C VAL A 560 11.25 7.39 -5.09
N PRO A 561 10.00 7.15 -4.65
CA PRO A 561 9.03 8.23 -4.45
C PRO A 561 9.40 9.26 -3.36
N VAL A 562 10.35 8.94 -2.47
CA VAL A 562 10.85 9.89 -1.45
C VAL A 562 11.64 11.02 -2.12
N TYR A 563 12.39 10.71 -3.17
CA TYR A 563 13.24 11.67 -3.88
C TYR A 563 12.63 12.15 -5.20
N LEU A 564 11.72 11.38 -5.78
CA LEU A 564 11.00 11.68 -7.03
C LEU A 564 9.49 11.45 -6.83
N SER A 565 8.80 12.38 -6.19
CA SER A 565 7.39 12.22 -5.75
C SER A 565 6.37 11.99 -6.89
N ASP A 566 6.77 12.21 -8.13
CA ASP A 566 5.98 12.03 -9.35
C ASP A 566 6.60 10.98 -10.31
N PHE A 567 7.51 10.12 -9.83
CA PHE A 567 8.11 9.01 -10.56
C PHE A 567 7.86 7.68 -9.82
N ALA A 568 7.17 6.76 -10.47
CA ALA A 568 6.71 5.50 -9.86
C ALA A 568 7.52 4.28 -10.35
N VAL A 569 7.71 3.32 -9.45
CA VAL A 569 8.37 2.05 -9.73
C VAL A 569 7.30 0.99 -10.00
N ARG A 570 7.16 0.57 -11.25
CA ARG A 570 6.31 -0.56 -11.66
C ARG A 570 7.09 -1.85 -11.46
N GLN A 571 6.93 -2.47 -10.30
CA GLN A 571 7.53 -3.78 -10.04
C GLN A 571 6.96 -4.84 -10.99
N ILE A 572 7.84 -5.61 -11.63
CA ILE A 572 7.49 -6.77 -12.45
C ILE A 572 8.01 -8.02 -11.74
N TYR A 573 7.09 -8.87 -11.30
CA TYR A 573 7.38 -10.07 -10.51
C TYR A 573 7.77 -11.28 -11.38
N ARG A 574 8.71 -11.04 -12.31
CA ARG A 574 9.34 -12.01 -13.23
C ARG A 574 10.84 -11.74 -13.31
N SER A 575 11.62 -12.74 -13.73
CA SER A 575 13.06 -12.57 -14.01
C SER A 575 13.29 -11.51 -15.10
N ASP A 576 12.56 -11.64 -16.22
CA ASP A 576 12.60 -10.68 -17.33
C ASP A 576 11.28 -10.69 -18.16
N ARG A 577 11.32 -10.05 -19.33
CA ARG A 577 10.36 -10.09 -20.43
C ARG A 577 10.38 -11.48 -21.09
N PHE A 578 9.33 -11.84 -21.82
CA PHE A 578 9.36 -13.09 -22.60
C PHE A 578 10.37 -12.97 -23.76
N MET A 579 11.13 -14.04 -24.01
CA MET A 579 12.19 -14.11 -25.05
C MET A 579 13.38 -13.14 -24.85
N ARG A 580 13.52 -12.50 -23.68
CA ARG A 580 14.71 -11.74 -23.26
C ARG A 580 15.31 -12.38 -21.99
N GLY A 581 16.57 -12.06 -21.73
CA GLY A 581 17.30 -12.30 -20.47
C GLY A 581 18.27 -11.15 -20.24
N GLY A 582 18.98 -11.08 -19.12
CA GLY A 582 19.88 -9.93 -18.83
C GLY A 582 20.90 -10.15 -17.73
N ASP A 583 21.91 -9.27 -17.63
CA ASP A 583 23.06 -9.43 -16.70
C ASP A 583 22.68 -9.78 -15.27
N GLN A 584 21.53 -9.32 -14.76
CA GLN A 584 21.04 -9.66 -13.40
C GLN A 584 20.90 -11.18 -13.19
N GLU A 585 20.63 -11.94 -14.25
CA GLU A 585 20.41 -13.38 -14.21
C GLU A 585 21.73 -14.13 -14.00
N SER A 586 22.84 -13.65 -14.58
CA SER A 586 24.19 -14.18 -14.31
C SER A 586 24.59 -14.08 -12.83
N PHE A 587 24.11 -13.06 -12.12
CA PHE A 587 24.31 -12.95 -10.67
C PHE A 587 23.39 -13.90 -9.90
N GLN A 588 22.11 -14.03 -10.30
CA GLN A 588 21.16 -14.95 -9.67
C GLN A 588 21.60 -16.42 -9.81
N ASP A 589 22.08 -16.83 -10.99
CA ASP A 589 22.60 -18.18 -11.25
C ASP A 589 23.96 -18.44 -10.59
N ALA A 590 24.75 -17.39 -10.34
CA ALA A 590 25.93 -17.46 -9.48
C ALA A 590 25.60 -17.52 -7.97
N GLY A 591 24.32 -17.45 -7.59
CA GLY A 591 23.85 -17.52 -6.20
C GLY A 591 23.69 -16.17 -5.49
N TYR A 592 23.93 -15.05 -6.17
CA TYR A 592 23.69 -13.71 -5.64
C TYR A 592 22.19 -13.35 -5.78
N ALA A 593 21.39 -13.91 -4.87
CA ALA A 593 19.92 -13.92 -4.87
C ALA A 593 19.19 -12.55 -4.85
N ALA A 594 19.92 -11.43 -4.79
CA ALA A 594 19.38 -10.06 -4.74
C ALA A 594 19.83 -9.25 -5.98
N ALA A 595 19.18 -9.48 -7.12
CA ALA A 595 19.47 -8.78 -8.37
C ALA A 595 18.17 -8.39 -9.09
N ILE A 596 18.14 -7.19 -9.66
CA ILE A 596 16.97 -6.61 -10.36
C ILE A 596 17.40 -5.93 -11.67
N ARG A 597 16.48 -5.82 -12.63
CA ARG A 597 16.66 -5.06 -13.89
C ARG A 597 15.72 -3.85 -13.93
N PHE A 598 16.26 -2.65 -14.06
CA PHE A 598 15.53 -1.45 -14.44
C PHE A 598 15.36 -1.41 -15.97
N VAL A 599 14.13 -1.19 -16.44
CA VAL A 599 13.77 -1.08 -17.87
C VAL A 599 12.73 0.01 -18.06
N GLU A 600 12.72 0.71 -19.19
CA GLU A 600 11.74 1.75 -19.53
C GLU A 600 10.28 1.27 -19.45
N ALA A 601 9.30 2.18 -19.40
CA ALA A 601 7.89 1.80 -19.18
C ALA A 601 7.27 0.96 -20.31
N HIS A 602 7.54 1.34 -21.57
CA HIS A 602 7.10 0.64 -22.80
C HIS A 602 8.23 0.66 -23.82
N GLU A 603 8.54 -0.49 -24.37
CA GLU A 603 9.66 -0.66 -25.33
C GLU A 603 9.30 -0.29 -26.76
N ASN A 604 10.30 0.12 -27.54
CA ASN A 604 10.18 0.24 -28.98
C ASN A 604 11.06 -0.77 -29.74
N PHE A 605 10.48 -1.90 -30.12
CA PHE A 605 11.14 -2.96 -30.91
C PHE A 605 11.60 -2.55 -32.32
N THR A 606 11.26 -1.35 -32.80
CA THR A 606 11.87 -0.81 -34.03
C THR A 606 13.27 -0.21 -33.79
N HIS A 607 13.62 0.02 -32.52
CA HIS A 607 14.85 0.64 -32.02
C HIS A 607 15.63 -0.30 -31.08
N GLN A 608 15.52 -1.62 -31.29
CA GLN A 608 16.29 -2.67 -30.60
C GLN A 608 16.72 -3.72 -31.62
N HIS A 609 18.01 -4.03 -31.73
CA HIS A 609 18.53 -5.09 -32.63
C HIS A 609 18.03 -4.97 -34.09
N GLN A 610 18.12 -3.76 -34.64
CA GLN A 610 17.62 -3.43 -35.98
C GLN A 610 18.65 -2.69 -36.83
N ASP A 611 18.85 -3.19 -38.05
CA ASP A 611 19.59 -2.50 -39.11
C ASP A 611 19.00 -1.10 -39.33
N VAL A 612 19.85 -0.07 -39.27
CA VAL A 612 19.45 1.35 -39.44
C VAL A 612 18.92 1.58 -40.86
N ARG A 613 17.61 1.75 -41.00
CA ARG A 613 16.92 1.94 -42.29
C ARG A 613 15.60 2.70 -42.14
N VAL A 614 15.10 3.25 -43.25
CA VAL A 614 13.71 3.71 -43.35
C VAL A 614 12.94 2.73 -44.22
N GLU A 615 11.87 2.16 -43.68
CA GLU A 615 11.04 1.15 -44.34
C GLU A 615 9.56 1.51 -44.16
N ASN A 616 8.81 1.65 -45.26
CA ASN A 616 7.41 2.08 -45.27
C ASN A 616 7.11 3.40 -44.50
N GLY A 617 8.11 4.26 -44.33
CA GLY A 617 8.02 5.52 -43.57
C GLY A 617 8.35 5.39 -42.07
N VAL A 618 8.62 4.17 -41.57
CA VAL A 618 9.10 3.92 -40.21
C VAL A 618 10.64 3.95 -40.22
N GLN A 619 11.23 4.68 -39.26
CA GLN A 619 12.68 4.66 -39.00
C GLN A 619 13.00 3.52 -38.03
N TYR A 620 13.84 2.60 -38.48
CA TYR A 620 14.37 1.48 -37.70
C TYR A 620 15.82 1.73 -37.28
N GLY A 621 16.27 1.00 -36.27
CA GLY A 621 17.60 1.09 -35.68
C GLY A 621 17.66 2.11 -34.56
N ASP A 622 18.51 1.84 -33.57
CA ASP A 622 18.55 2.57 -32.32
C ASP A 622 19.38 3.85 -32.41
N LEU A 623 18.73 5.02 -32.41
CA LEU A 623 19.34 6.30 -32.78
C LEU A 623 19.17 7.35 -31.66
N PRO A 624 20.16 8.26 -31.45
CA PRO A 624 20.15 9.25 -30.36
C PRO A 624 18.92 10.15 -30.27
N GLN A 625 18.19 10.29 -31.39
CA GLN A 625 16.98 11.10 -31.53
C GLN A 625 15.75 10.50 -30.84
N PHE A 626 15.80 9.24 -30.41
CA PHE A 626 14.72 8.56 -29.70
C PHE A 626 14.85 8.62 -28.17
N ILE A 627 16.00 9.09 -27.66
CA ILE A 627 16.25 9.24 -26.23
C ILE A 627 15.49 10.46 -25.67
N ASP A 628 14.68 10.20 -24.65
CA ASP A 628 14.11 11.23 -23.79
C ASP A 628 15.11 11.51 -22.66
N ALA A 629 15.99 12.49 -22.88
CA ALA A 629 17.00 12.90 -21.91
C ALA A 629 16.42 13.30 -20.52
N GLN A 630 15.13 13.66 -20.42
CA GLN A 630 14.47 13.94 -19.13
C GLN A 630 13.97 12.67 -18.45
N TYR A 631 13.49 11.70 -19.23
CA TYR A 631 13.20 10.35 -18.73
C TYR A 631 14.48 9.65 -18.25
N LEU A 632 15.53 9.61 -19.08
CA LEU A 632 16.82 9.03 -18.74
C LEU A 632 17.43 9.66 -17.48
N ARG A 633 17.27 10.97 -17.29
CA ARG A 633 17.64 11.66 -16.05
C ARG A 633 16.88 11.10 -14.85
N ARG A 634 15.57 10.88 -14.95
CA ARG A 634 14.73 10.38 -13.84
C ARG A 634 14.97 8.88 -13.55
N ALA A 635 15.22 8.07 -14.59
CA ALA A 635 15.69 6.69 -14.47
C ALA A 635 17.05 6.59 -13.74
N THR A 636 18.00 7.46 -14.11
CA THR A 636 19.30 7.58 -13.45
C THR A 636 19.15 8.07 -12.00
N GLN A 637 18.27 9.04 -11.75
CA GLN A 637 17.95 9.53 -10.41
C GLN A 637 17.33 8.45 -9.51
N ALA A 638 16.47 7.59 -10.04
CA ALA A 638 15.90 6.46 -9.30
C ALA A 638 16.99 5.45 -8.87
N ASN A 639 17.93 5.13 -9.77
CA ASN A 639 19.10 4.32 -9.46
C ASN A 639 19.98 4.95 -8.37
N VAL A 640 20.34 6.23 -8.52
CA VAL A 640 21.16 6.96 -7.53
C VAL A 640 20.47 7.00 -6.17
N ALA A 641 19.15 7.23 -6.11
CA ALA A 641 18.39 7.22 -4.87
C ALA A 641 18.46 5.86 -4.16
N ALA A 642 18.21 4.77 -4.87
CA ALA A 642 18.27 3.41 -4.32
C ALA A 642 19.68 3.02 -3.89
N LEU A 643 20.67 3.15 -4.79
CA LEU A 643 22.06 2.75 -4.57
C LEU A 643 22.72 3.55 -3.45
N ALA A 644 22.47 4.87 -3.38
CA ALA A 644 22.98 5.70 -2.29
C ALA A 644 22.34 5.33 -0.94
N THR A 645 21.05 5.00 -0.92
CA THR A 645 20.38 4.56 0.33
C THR A 645 20.96 3.22 0.80
N LEU A 646 21.16 2.24 -0.10
CA LEU A 646 21.79 0.96 0.21
C LEU A 646 23.22 1.12 0.74
N ALA A 647 24.03 1.97 0.10
CA ALA A 647 25.45 2.11 0.41
C ALA A 647 25.74 3.05 1.61
N LEU A 648 24.86 4.01 1.92
CA LEU A 648 24.95 4.82 3.14
C LEU A 648 24.30 4.13 4.34
N GLY A 649 23.18 3.43 4.15
CA GLY A 649 22.34 2.88 5.22
C GLY A 649 23.03 1.82 6.11
N PRO A 650 22.32 1.35 7.15
CA PRO A 650 22.83 0.28 8.02
C PRO A 650 22.95 -1.04 7.25
N ALA A 651 23.76 -1.98 7.76
CA ALA A 651 23.79 -3.34 7.21
C ALA A 651 22.45 -4.05 7.49
N PRO A 652 21.94 -4.92 6.60
CA PRO A 652 20.72 -5.68 6.84
C PRO A 652 20.89 -6.68 8.01
N PRO A 653 19.83 -6.98 8.79
CA PRO A 653 19.88 -7.95 9.89
C PRO A 653 20.35 -9.34 9.45
N ALA A 654 21.43 -9.83 10.04
CA ALA A 654 22.04 -11.10 9.67
C ALA A 654 21.49 -12.27 10.50
N GLY A 655 21.21 -13.40 9.85
CA GLY A 655 20.77 -14.63 10.52
C GLY A 655 19.41 -14.48 11.21
N VAL A 656 18.44 -13.86 10.54
CA VAL A 656 17.07 -13.71 11.06
C VAL A 656 16.41 -15.08 11.21
N GLN A 657 15.80 -15.31 12.38
CA GLN A 657 15.15 -16.56 12.76
C GLN A 657 13.77 -16.30 13.36
N MET A 658 12.84 -17.22 13.11
CA MET A 658 11.52 -17.28 13.73
C MET A 658 11.40 -18.58 14.54
N PRO A 659 11.57 -18.56 15.87
CA PRO A 659 11.56 -19.76 16.71
C PRO A 659 10.16 -20.37 16.83
N LEU A 660 9.98 -21.60 16.30
CA LEU A 660 8.70 -22.31 16.30
C LEU A 660 8.42 -23.05 17.63
N ARG A 661 8.66 -22.39 18.76
CA ARG A 661 8.56 -22.99 20.11
C ARG A 661 7.12 -23.30 20.56
N ARG A 662 6.13 -22.59 20.02
CA ARG A 662 4.70 -22.78 20.35
C ARG A 662 3.80 -22.29 19.21
N LEU A 663 2.56 -22.77 19.21
CA LEU A 663 1.45 -22.13 18.52
C LEU A 663 1.07 -20.83 19.25
N GLY A 664 0.45 -19.89 18.53
CA GLY A 664 0.02 -18.60 19.08
C GLY A 664 -0.09 -17.52 18.01
N TYR A 665 -0.91 -16.50 18.34
CA TYR A 665 -1.29 -15.36 17.48
C TYR A 665 -0.24 -14.24 17.44
N ASP A 666 0.99 -14.55 17.86
CA ASP A 666 2.11 -13.63 18.01
C ASP A 666 3.41 -14.28 17.51
N THR A 667 4.33 -13.45 17.05
CA THR A 667 5.55 -13.88 16.36
C THR A 667 6.77 -13.24 16.99
N THR A 668 7.66 -14.08 17.54
CA THR A 668 9.00 -13.66 17.96
C THR A 668 9.98 -13.82 16.80
N LEU A 669 10.74 -12.77 16.51
CA LEU A 669 11.90 -12.81 15.63
C LEU A 669 13.19 -12.65 16.45
N ARG A 670 14.27 -13.29 15.98
CA ARG A 670 15.65 -13.16 16.49
C ARG A 670 16.60 -12.80 15.35
N TRP A 671 17.63 -11.99 15.59
CA TRP A 671 18.63 -11.62 14.59
C TRP A 671 19.96 -11.22 15.23
N LYS A 672 21.03 -11.16 14.43
CA LYS A 672 22.34 -10.65 14.89
C LYS A 672 22.40 -9.12 14.78
N PRO A 673 23.15 -8.43 15.67
CA PRO A 673 23.39 -6.99 15.54
C PRO A 673 23.93 -6.58 14.17
N SER A 674 23.41 -5.49 13.63
CA SER A 674 23.77 -4.93 12.33
C SER A 674 24.76 -3.77 12.47
N ALA A 675 25.79 -3.74 11.62
CA ALA A 675 26.73 -2.63 11.59
C ALA A 675 26.04 -1.31 11.16
N GLY A 676 26.21 -0.27 11.97
CA GLY A 676 25.60 1.05 11.75
C GLY A 676 24.12 1.18 12.16
N ALA A 677 23.51 0.16 12.75
CA ALA A 677 22.13 0.23 13.22
C ALA A 677 22.03 0.85 14.64
N VAL A 678 21.04 1.72 14.84
CA VAL A 678 20.65 2.26 16.16
C VAL A 678 19.27 1.77 16.61
N ALA A 679 18.48 1.21 15.70
CA ALA A 679 17.21 0.55 15.98
C ALA A 679 16.88 -0.50 14.89
N TYR A 680 15.82 -1.27 15.11
CA TYR A 680 15.25 -2.18 14.12
C TYR A 680 13.75 -1.91 13.95
N GLU A 681 13.23 -2.19 12.75
CA GLU A 681 11.81 -2.18 12.43
C GLU A 681 11.40 -3.62 12.05
N ILE A 682 10.43 -4.20 12.75
CA ILE A 682 9.73 -5.42 12.29
C ILE A 682 8.61 -4.98 11.37
N LEU A 683 8.52 -5.59 10.19
CA LEU A 683 7.54 -5.30 9.14
C LEU A 683 6.61 -6.49 8.94
N TRP A 684 5.37 -6.23 8.54
CA TRP A 684 4.47 -7.27 8.08
C TRP A 684 3.49 -6.80 7.00
N ARG A 685 2.89 -7.79 6.33
CA ARG A 685 1.88 -7.65 5.28
C ARG A 685 1.07 -8.93 5.17
N ALA A 686 -0.19 -8.82 4.73
CA ALA A 686 -0.96 -9.97 4.30
C ALA A 686 -0.20 -10.76 3.22
N THR A 687 -0.36 -12.08 3.20
CA THR A 687 0.37 -13.00 2.30
C THR A 687 0.21 -12.65 0.81
N ASP A 688 -0.96 -12.18 0.38
CA ASP A 688 -1.25 -11.76 -0.99
C ASP A 688 -0.78 -10.33 -1.35
N ALA A 689 -0.36 -9.52 -0.37
CA ALA A 689 -0.01 -8.13 -0.59
C ALA A 689 1.35 -7.95 -1.30
N ALA A 690 1.41 -7.04 -2.27
CA ALA A 690 2.65 -6.74 -2.98
C ALA A 690 3.67 -5.96 -2.14
N GLN A 691 3.22 -5.11 -1.21
CA GLN A 691 4.04 -4.20 -0.41
C GLN A 691 4.02 -4.53 1.08
N TRP A 692 5.02 -4.06 1.82
CA TRP A 692 4.91 -3.89 3.27
C TRP A 692 3.79 -2.90 3.60
N ALA A 693 2.81 -3.33 4.40
CA ALA A 693 1.70 -2.48 4.82
C ALA A 693 1.96 -1.84 6.19
N HIS A 694 2.77 -2.50 7.01
CA HIS A 694 2.98 -2.17 8.42
C HIS A 694 4.44 -2.29 8.84
N ALA A 695 4.86 -1.45 9.79
CA ALA A 695 6.12 -1.64 10.50
C ALA A 695 6.11 -1.06 11.91
N ARG A 696 6.72 -1.79 12.86
CA ARG A 696 6.93 -1.41 14.26
C ARG A 696 8.41 -1.22 14.54
N ASN A 697 8.82 -0.04 14.99
CA ASN A 697 10.15 0.17 15.56
C ASN A 697 10.24 -0.52 16.93
N VAL A 698 11.25 -1.38 17.12
CA VAL A 698 11.47 -2.17 18.35
C VAL A 698 12.71 -1.72 19.14
N GLY A 699 13.32 -0.58 18.77
CA GLY A 699 14.55 -0.09 19.38
C GLY A 699 15.78 -0.92 19.05
N ASN A 700 16.86 -0.74 19.82
CA ASN A 700 18.13 -1.46 19.62
C ASN A 700 18.12 -2.82 20.34
N VAL A 701 17.37 -3.78 19.79
CA VAL A 701 17.26 -5.15 20.30
C VAL A 701 17.65 -6.18 19.24
N THR A 702 17.93 -7.40 19.66
CA THR A 702 18.23 -8.57 18.79
C THR A 702 17.14 -9.65 18.82
N GLU A 703 16.11 -9.43 19.64
CA GLU A 703 14.93 -10.28 19.77
C GLU A 703 13.74 -9.38 20.10
N ALA A 704 12.62 -9.57 19.40
CA ALA A 704 11.36 -8.91 19.73
C ALA A 704 10.18 -9.78 19.28
N THR A 705 9.06 -9.63 20.00
CA THR A 705 7.77 -10.23 19.65
C THR A 705 6.85 -9.16 19.12
N VAL A 706 6.11 -9.48 18.06
CA VAL A 706 4.95 -8.69 17.59
C VAL A 706 3.66 -9.49 17.78
N SER A 707 2.59 -8.83 18.20
CA SER A 707 1.22 -9.37 18.20
C SER A 707 0.65 -9.45 16.78
N VAL A 708 1.32 -10.23 15.93
CA VAL A 708 1.01 -10.49 14.52
C VAL A 708 1.23 -11.99 14.27
N SER A 709 0.30 -12.62 13.55
CA SER A 709 0.32 -14.05 13.28
C SER A 709 1.13 -14.37 12.03
N LYS A 710 2.27 -15.04 12.18
CA LYS A 710 3.05 -15.65 11.08
C LYS A 710 2.29 -16.67 10.23
N ASP A 711 1.10 -17.08 10.67
CA ASP A 711 0.26 -18.05 10.00
C ASP A 711 -0.72 -17.33 9.02
N ASP A 712 -0.86 -16.00 9.15
CA ASP A 712 -1.77 -15.13 8.38
C ASP A 712 -1.03 -14.00 7.60
N ASP A 713 0.05 -13.46 8.19
CA ASP A 713 0.90 -12.39 7.64
C ASP A 713 2.33 -12.90 7.33
N ILE A 714 2.93 -12.34 6.27
CA ILE A 714 4.38 -12.41 6.02
C ILE A 714 5.06 -11.36 6.89
N ILE A 715 6.11 -11.75 7.63
CA ILE A 715 6.79 -10.92 8.63
C ILE A 715 8.30 -10.91 8.36
N ALA A 716 8.96 -9.74 8.48
CA ALA A 716 10.40 -9.56 8.31
C ALA A 716 10.97 -8.51 9.28
N VAL A 717 12.29 -8.33 9.30
CA VAL A 717 12.96 -7.27 10.08
C VAL A 717 13.98 -6.50 9.23
N ARG A 718 14.05 -5.17 9.41
CA ARG A 718 15.08 -4.30 8.83
C ARG A 718 15.79 -3.49 9.91
N SER A 719 17.00 -3.06 9.64
CA SER A 719 17.76 -2.17 10.53
C SER A 719 17.52 -0.70 10.16
N VAL A 720 17.69 0.20 11.14
CA VAL A 720 17.54 1.65 11.00
C VAL A 720 18.77 2.34 11.61
N ASP A 721 19.34 3.33 10.93
CA ASP A 721 20.48 4.12 11.44
C ASP A 721 20.07 5.47 12.08
N GLU A 722 21.07 6.17 12.61
CA GLU A 722 20.98 7.50 13.23
C GLU A 722 20.37 8.60 12.34
N ASN A 723 20.36 8.40 11.02
CA ASN A 723 19.81 9.33 10.03
C ASN A 723 18.40 8.91 9.57
N GLY A 724 17.87 7.79 10.10
CA GLY A 724 16.61 7.20 9.64
C GLY A 724 16.72 6.45 8.31
N LEU A 725 17.92 6.16 7.81
CA LEU A 725 18.11 5.27 6.67
C LEU A 725 17.83 3.83 7.11
N ARG A 726 17.14 3.07 6.25
CA ARG A 726 16.84 1.65 6.48
C ARG A 726 17.60 0.73 5.53
N SER A 727 17.81 -0.50 5.97
CA SER A 727 18.15 -1.60 5.06
C SER A 727 16.89 -2.10 4.32
N PRO A 728 17.03 -2.90 3.25
CA PRO A 728 15.97 -3.83 2.84
C PRO A 728 15.54 -4.73 4.01
N ALA A 729 14.32 -5.25 3.98
CA ALA A 729 13.88 -6.21 4.99
C ALA A 729 14.56 -7.57 4.80
N VAL A 730 14.68 -8.33 5.89
CA VAL A 730 15.21 -9.70 5.89
C VAL A 730 14.20 -10.63 6.52
N TYR A 731 13.79 -11.63 5.75
CA TYR A 731 12.84 -12.66 6.16
C TYR A 731 13.48 -13.65 7.15
N PRO A 732 12.72 -14.13 8.14
CA PRO A 732 13.20 -15.16 9.04
C PRO A 732 13.34 -16.51 8.35
N ILE A 733 14.32 -17.28 8.80
CA ILE A 733 14.32 -18.73 8.63
C ILE A 733 13.55 -19.35 9.82
N ALA A 734 12.61 -20.25 9.53
CA ALA A 734 11.90 -21.02 10.55
C ALA A 734 12.90 -21.86 11.38
N ALA A 735 13.01 -21.59 12.68
CA ALA A 735 13.92 -22.28 13.58
C ALA A 735 13.15 -23.29 14.45
N ARG A 736 13.48 -24.58 14.28
CA ARG A 736 13.14 -25.63 15.25
C ARG A 736 14.31 -25.73 16.24
N GLU A 737 14.12 -25.14 17.42
CA GLU A 737 15.03 -25.22 18.58
C GLU A 737 14.61 -26.38 19.51
#